data_AF-A0A936GBX8-F1
#
_entry.id   AF-A0A936GBX8-F1
#
_cell.length_a   1.000
_cell.length_b   1.000
_cell.length_c   1.000
_cell.angle_alpha   90.00
_cell.angle_beta   90.00
_cell.angle_gamma   90.00
#
_symmetry.space_group_name_H-M   'P 1'
#
loop_
_entity.id
_entity.type
_entity.pdbx_description
1 polymer ?
#
loop_
_entity_poly.entity_id
_entity_poly.type
_entity_poly.pdbx_seq_one_letter_code
_entity_poly.pdbx_strand_id
1 'polypeptide(L)'
;MNTSPLNLSKPTSTSSESVRHTRNGQIIIAVLMITAIPSAIMFGYIGYYNNLPQLYIISATLITSIILDLLPLALMRQGNTNRAMLIVIFVFNINILIVPFLVQGLGVVVAMSAIMITIAIAGFSMTTTYSSTGIGLGVSFGILALLLDSLLGSSRIQVPQIETYSTYIAIAIGIPMLVILAAEYNKFSLQVRITLGILLTGGFTVVSLLVFGLNQTNDIVELLTQKLETSIEGQTETQITGIIQIEAQKTDAVFEEIQHDLIEVAGYRTKIENQSYLFNTGAYWDSRTKMLPLPDGQYGNSGVDLASVFVPSIFPINEEMLADINTSSYLDFVAPEFLKSHSEVVAIYYISKLGYTTYYPNINLAENVPADFNPTEQPFYTIAAPQNNPERAPKWTDPYQDPAGEGLIVTLTIPIYTSAGTFKGVIAADLQLAKISAAISNIKFGETGFSFLVDKSGHIIAMPVQGYSVFGLGPEEIPVNENPKQTIFDTKLLVLQQIAQRIVSGEPGLQTISINNVENYVAIAPLETTNYRLAAFAPSTELNGSIVTTRNEVQNEVQSTLRSAGVILIVLFVGALIISLWIGRVITRPLIRLTKTVEQVAGGNISARAKVESGDETGILARSFNIMAERLNETLLGLEERISERTKALEKISESNAYRATQFESIAQISRTISSNQTLGTLLPQITETIAERLGFYHVGIFLLDFHKEYAILVAANSIGGKKMLDRKHRLPVGETGIVGYVTKTGQPRLALDVGLDAVFFNNPDLPETRSEIALPLRIGGNIFGALDVQSIKSQAFSQEDVSILSTLAEQVSVAIQNARSFQESQEALLQAEAISMQLSEQQWSKFLERQTIGGYQFDGVDTKQIKPSSGRTSAQGLSIPLELRGTRIGTLKLNDPDPNRIWTEEEIALARATADRTALAIENARLLLDAQKRATKERTIGEISSKIGSLVNLDNIVQTTIEELGNTLPGTEIAIQFTPQNPEQ
;
A
#
# COMPACT_ATOMS: atom_id res chain seq x y z
N MET A 1 -88.99 -19.33 6.60
CA MET A 1 -88.79 -19.51 8.06
C MET A 1 -87.29 -19.62 8.31
N ASN A 2 -86.79 -18.79 9.23
CA ASN A 2 -85.38 -18.59 9.56
C ASN A 2 -84.62 -19.88 9.87
N THR A 3 -83.53 -20.12 9.15
CA THR A 3 -82.38 -20.89 9.63
C THR A 3 -81.10 -20.18 9.21
N SER A 4 -80.57 -19.33 10.09
CA SER A 4 -79.23 -18.78 9.98
C SER A 4 -78.20 -19.88 10.22
N PRO A 5 -77.19 -20.10 9.35
CA PRO A 5 -76.04 -20.91 9.70
C PRO A 5 -74.98 -20.06 10.41
N LEU A 6 -74.47 -20.63 11.49
CA LEU A 6 -73.36 -20.17 12.32
C LEU A 6 -72.16 -19.72 11.49
N ASN A 7 -71.76 -18.46 11.69
CA ASN A 7 -70.48 -17.94 11.25
C ASN A 7 -69.38 -18.40 12.24
N LEU A 8 -68.74 -19.54 11.94
CA LEU A 8 -67.52 -19.98 12.63
C LEU A 8 -66.31 -19.23 12.03
N SER A 9 -66.08 -18.02 12.53
CA SER A 9 -64.82 -17.32 12.31
C SER A 9 -63.68 -18.07 13.02
N LYS A 10 -62.87 -18.82 12.25
CA LYS A 10 -61.56 -19.27 12.71
C LYS A 10 -60.72 -18.04 13.12
N PRO A 11 -60.03 -18.06 14.27
CA PRO A 11 -59.17 -16.96 14.65
C PRO A 11 -57.98 -16.88 13.69
N THR A 12 -57.73 -15.69 13.17
CA THR A 12 -56.58 -15.32 12.37
C THR A 12 -55.27 -15.64 13.10
N SER A 13 -54.30 -16.24 12.41
CA SER A 13 -52.96 -16.64 12.89
C SER A 13 -52.10 -15.51 13.47
N THR A 14 -52.56 -14.26 13.45
CA THR A 14 -51.87 -13.06 13.95
C THR A 14 -51.78 -12.95 15.47
N SER A 15 -52.59 -13.71 16.24
CA SER A 15 -52.61 -13.59 17.71
C SER A 15 -51.47 -14.33 18.43
N SER A 16 -50.93 -15.42 17.88
CA SER A 16 -49.92 -16.23 18.58
C SER A 16 -48.50 -15.66 18.52
N GLU A 17 -48.11 -15.03 17.41
CA GLU A 17 -46.78 -14.41 17.25
C GLU A 17 -46.60 -13.14 18.09
N SER A 18 -47.61 -12.26 18.13
CA SER A 18 -47.52 -11.02 18.92
C SER A 18 -47.40 -11.31 20.42
N VAL A 19 -48.10 -12.36 20.90
CA VAL A 19 -48.02 -12.84 22.29
C VAL A 19 -46.63 -13.42 22.57
N ARG A 20 -46.05 -14.18 21.63
CA ARG A 20 -44.68 -14.72 21.75
C ARG A 20 -43.63 -13.62 21.81
N HIS A 21 -43.68 -12.63 20.92
CA HIS A 21 -42.75 -11.50 20.92
C HIS A 21 -42.84 -10.67 22.21
N THR A 22 -44.07 -10.45 22.71
CA THR A 22 -44.30 -9.71 23.96
C THR A 22 -43.75 -10.48 25.17
N ARG A 23 -43.96 -11.80 25.23
CA ARG A 23 -43.38 -12.66 26.28
C ARG A 23 -41.85 -12.66 26.24
N ASN A 24 -41.27 -12.81 25.05
CA ASN A 24 -39.82 -12.78 24.87
C ASN A 24 -39.23 -11.41 25.25
N GLY A 25 -39.88 -10.31 24.86
CA GLY A 25 -39.48 -8.96 25.23
C GLY A 25 -39.48 -8.74 26.74
N GLN A 26 -40.50 -9.22 27.45
CA GLN A 26 -40.55 -9.15 28.92
C GLN A 26 -39.43 -9.94 29.60
N ILE A 27 -39.12 -11.14 29.10
CA ILE A 27 -38.01 -11.97 29.61
C ILE A 27 -36.67 -11.26 29.39
N ILE A 28 -36.44 -10.70 28.20
CA ILE A 28 -35.22 -9.99 27.85
C ILE A 28 -35.01 -8.77 28.75
N ILE A 29 -36.06 -7.96 28.96
CA ILE A 29 -35.99 -6.79 29.85
C ILE A 29 -35.69 -7.24 31.29
N ALA A 30 -36.31 -8.33 31.77
CA ALA A 30 -36.01 -8.86 33.09
C ALA A 30 -34.54 -9.32 33.22
N VAL A 31 -34.00 -10.00 32.20
CA VAL A 31 -32.59 -10.42 32.18
C VAL A 31 -31.63 -9.23 32.17
N LEU A 32 -31.91 -8.20 31.37
CA LEU A 32 -31.09 -6.96 31.33
C LEU A 32 -31.09 -6.26 32.70
N MET A 33 -32.25 -6.13 33.35
CA MET A 33 -32.32 -5.53 34.69
C MET A 33 -31.61 -6.38 35.75
N ILE A 34 -31.78 -7.71 35.73
CA ILE A 34 -31.13 -8.62 36.69
C ILE A 34 -29.61 -8.60 36.54
N THR A 35 -29.10 -8.48 35.31
CA THR A 35 -27.65 -8.44 35.05
C THR A 35 -27.03 -7.07 35.34
N ALA A 36 -27.77 -5.97 35.12
CA ALA A 36 -27.29 -4.62 35.38
C ALA A 36 -27.06 -4.34 36.88
N ILE A 37 -27.82 -4.95 37.78
CA ILE A 37 -27.72 -4.72 39.24
C ILE A 37 -26.35 -5.17 39.81
N PRO A 38 -25.91 -6.44 39.63
CA PRO A 38 -24.60 -6.87 40.07
C PRO A 38 -23.46 -6.08 39.41
N SER A 39 -23.58 -5.76 38.11
CA SER A 39 -22.57 -4.98 37.40
C SER A 39 -22.44 -3.55 37.95
N ALA A 40 -23.55 -2.87 38.25
CA ALA A 40 -23.52 -1.55 38.86
C ALA A 40 -22.86 -1.55 40.24
N ILE A 41 -23.18 -2.55 41.08
CA ILE A 41 -22.58 -2.73 42.40
C ILE A 41 -21.08 -3.02 42.28
N MET A 42 -20.69 -3.88 41.33
CA MET A 42 -19.29 -4.23 41.07
C MET A 42 -18.48 -2.99 40.67
N PHE A 43 -18.92 -2.21 39.68
CA PHE A 43 -18.19 -1.00 39.24
C PHE A 43 -18.15 0.07 40.34
N GLY A 44 -19.20 0.22 41.14
CA GLY A 44 -19.21 1.12 42.29
C GLY A 44 -18.25 0.70 43.40
N TYR A 45 -18.17 -0.61 43.68
CA TYR A 45 -17.22 -1.17 44.66
C TYR A 45 -15.77 -1.05 44.20
N ILE A 46 -15.48 -1.37 42.94
CA ILE A 46 -14.13 -1.23 42.36
C ILE A 46 -13.70 0.25 42.35
N GLY A 47 -14.60 1.16 41.97
CA GLY A 47 -14.34 2.61 42.02
C GLY A 47 -14.01 3.10 43.43
N TYR A 48 -14.74 2.62 44.44
CA TYR A 48 -14.47 2.93 45.84
C TYR A 48 -13.14 2.36 46.35
N TYR A 49 -12.88 1.07 46.07
CA TYR A 49 -11.68 0.39 46.57
C TYR A 49 -10.39 0.93 45.95
N ASN A 50 -10.42 1.31 44.67
CA ASN A 50 -9.24 1.78 43.92
C ASN A 50 -9.17 3.31 43.79
N ASN A 51 -10.07 4.06 44.45
CA ASN A 51 -10.15 5.52 44.38
C ASN A 51 -10.26 6.08 42.93
N LEU A 52 -11.08 5.44 42.10
CA LEU A 52 -11.31 5.79 40.68
C LEU A 52 -12.72 6.38 40.50
N PRO A 53 -12.90 7.72 40.64
CA PRO A 53 -14.23 8.33 40.66
C PRO A 53 -14.99 8.20 39.32
N GLN A 54 -14.28 8.02 38.22
CA GLN A 54 -14.89 7.82 36.89
C GLN A 54 -15.73 6.53 36.82
N LEU A 55 -15.43 5.49 37.60
CA LEU A 55 -16.20 4.23 37.60
C LEU A 55 -17.59 4.39 38.23
N TYR A 56 -17.81 5.42 39.05
CA TYR A 56 -19.15 5.76 39.55
C TYR A 56 -20.07 6.22 38.43
N ILE A 57 -19.54 6.79 37.35
CA ILE A 57 -20.32 7.17 36.17
C ILE A 57 -20.91 5.91 35.51
N ILE A 58 -20.10 4.87 35.32
CA ILE A 58 -20.52 3.58 34.75
C ILE A 58 -21.59 2.92 35.64
N SER A 59 -21.36 2.93 36.96
CA SER A 59 -22.32 2.41 37.95
C SER A 59 -23.66 3.16 37.87
N ALA A 60 -23.63 4.50 37.85
CA ALA A 60 -24.82 5.34 37.76
C ALA A 60 -25.59 5.14 36.44
N THR A 61 -24.90 4.94 35.32
CA THR A 61 -25.55 4.69 34.02
C THR A 61 -26.23 3.32 33.97
N LEU A 62 -25.66 2.30 34.61
CA LEU A 62 -26.31 0.99 34.74
C LEU A 62 -27.57 1.05 35.63
N ILE A 63 -27.52 1.82 36.72
CA ILE A 63 -28.70 2.09 37.56
C ILE A 63 -29.78 2.84 36.78
N THR A 64 -29.39 3.84 36.00
CA THR A 64 -30.30 4.62 35.15
C THR A 64 -30.95 3.74 34.07
N SER A 65 -30.20 2.79 33.51
CA SER A 65 -30.72 1.80 32.55
C SER A 65 -31.89 0.99 33.12
N ILE A 66 -31.73 0.49 34.36
CA ILE A 66 -32.76 -0.29 35.05
C ILE A 66 -34.05 0.51 35.21
N ILE A 67 -33.95 1.80 35.54
CA ILE A 67 -35.11 2.69 35.68
C ILE A 67 -35.78 2.92 34.33
N LEU A 68 -34.98 3.16 33.28
CA LEU A 68 -35.50 3.42 31.93
C LEU A 68 -36.15 2.18 31.30
N ASP A 69 -35.68 0.98 31.63
CA ASP A 69 -36.24 -0.30 31.14
C ASP A 69 -37.65 -0.62 31.69
N LEU A 70 -38.11 0.10 32.73
CA LEU A 70 -39.50 0.02 33.21
C LEU A 70 -40.50 0.65 32.22
N LEU A 71 -40.08 1.65 31.43
CA LEU A 71 -40.93 2.34 30.45
C LEU A 71 -41.33 1.43 29.27
N PRO A 72 -40.43 0.64 28.66
CA PRO A 72 -40.75 -0.45 27.74
C PRO A 72 -41.79 -1.44 28.26
N LEU A 73 -41.73 -1.84 29.53
CA LEU A 73 -42.72 -2.77 30.13
C LEU A 73 -44.13 -2.16 30.16
N ALA A 74 -44.25 -0.86 30.44
CA ALA A 74 -45.52 -0.14 30.38
C ALA A 74 -46.07 -0.05 28.95
N LEU A 75 -45.21 0.21 27.95
CA LEU A 75 -45.58 0.24 26.53
C LEU A 75 -46.01 -1.14 25.99
N MET A 76 -45.41 -2.22 26.48
CA MET A 76 -45.83 -3.59 26.14
C MET A 76 -47.22 -3.91 26.66
N ARG A 77 -47.61 -3.41 27.85
CA ARG A 77 -48.97 -3.57 28.38
C ARG A 77 -50.03 -2.89 27.51
N GLN A 78 -49.64 -1.85 26.77
CA GLN A 78 -50.49 -1.17 25.78
C GLN A 78 -50.44 -1.82 24.38
N GLY A 79 -49.79 -2.98 24.24
CA GLY A 79 -49.67 -3.72 22.97
C GLY A 79 -48.61 -3.20 22.02
N ASN A 80 -47.70 -2.31 22.44
CA ASN A 80 -46.71 -1.65 21.58
C ASN A 80 -45.29 -2.23 21.73
N THR A 81 -45.18 -3.55 21.63
CA THR A 81 -43.95 -4.33 21.89
C THR A 81 -42.76 -3.91 21.03
N ASN A 82 -42.96 -3.62 19.74
CA ASN A 82 -41.86 -3.21 18.85
C ASN A 82 -41.22 -1.88 19.24
N ARG A 83 -42.03 -0.87 19.62
CA ARG A 83 -41.51 0.43 20.06
C ARG A 83 -40.85 0.34 21.42
N ALA A 84 -41.42 -0.48 22.32
CA ALA A 84 -40.81 -0.78 23.61
C ALA A 84 -39.38 -1.34 23.43
N MET A 85 -39.19 -2.33 22.56
CA MET A 85 -37.87 -2.94 22.34
C MET A 85 -36.87 -2.05 21.59
N LEU A 86 -37.33 -1.13 20.73
CA LEU A 86 -36.44 -0.11 20.16
C LEU A 86 -35.86 0.83 21.23
N ILE A 87 -36.67 1.21 22.22
CA ILE A 87 -36.21 2.03 23.34
C ILE A 87 -35.16 1.27 24.15
N VAL A 88 -35.40 0.00 24.45
CA VAL A 88 -34.41 -0.88 25.14
C VAL A 88 -33.09 -0.92 24.36
N ILE A 89 -33.13 -1.18 23.05
CA ILE A 89 -31.93 -1.21 22.19
C ILE A 89 -31.19 0.13 22.25
N PHE A 90 -31.91 1.25 22.12
CA PHE A 90 -31.30 2.58 22.11
C PHE A 90 -30.65 2.94 23.45
N VAL A 91 -31.36 2.72 24.56
CA VAL A 91 -30.86 2.97 25.92
C VAL A 91 -29.63 2.10 26.20
N PHE A 92 -29.69 0.81 25.89
CA PHE A 92 -28.56 -0.11 26.05
C PHE A 92 -27.32 0.36 25.27
N ASN A 93 -27.49 0.70 23.98
CA ASN A 93 -26.36 1.10 23.13
C ASN A 93 -25.75 2.45 23.53
N ILE A 94 -26.54 3.41 24.03
CA ILE A 94 -25.99 4.66 24.57
C ILE A 94 -25.16 4.39 25.82
N ASN A 95 -25.70 3.60 26.75
CA ASN A 95 -25.04 3.38 28.03
C ASN A 95 -23.74 2.58 27.88
N ILE A 96 -23.69 1.62 26.96
CA ILE A 96 -22.47 0.86 26.72
C ILE A 96 -21.37 1.71 26.05
N LEU A 97 -21.74 2.77 25.31
CA LEU A 97 -20.80 3.68 24.63
C LEU A 97 -20.03 4.60 25.61
N ILE A 98 -20.50 4.75 26.85
CA ILE A 98 -19.84 5.55 27.87
C ILE A 98 -18.53 4.86 28.34
N VAL A 99 -18.45 3.54 28.23
CA VAL A 99 -17.28 2.75 28.63
C VAL A 99 -16.01 3.15 27.86
N PRO A 100 -15.98 3.14 26.51
CA PRO A 100 -14.79 3.56 25.76
C PRO A 100 -14.44 5.06 25.93
N PHE A 101 -15.35 5.91 26.42
CA PHE A 101 -15.00 7.28 26.78
C PHE A 101 -14.16 7.38 28.06
N LEU A 102 -14.30 6.42 28.97
CA LEU A 102 -13.68 6.46 30.30
C LEU A 102 -12.50 5.49 30.43
N VAL A 103 -12.59 4.31 29.79
CA VAL A 103 -11.62 3.22 29.93
C VAL A 103 -11.06 2.85 28.56
N GLN A 104 -9.73 2.85 28.45
CA GLN A 104 -9.03 2.48 27.22
C GLN A 104 -8.99 0.95 27.04
N GLY A 105 -9.11 0.47 25.81
CA GLY A 105 -8.89 -0.94 25.44
C GLY A 105 -10.10 -1.85 25.59
N LEU A 106 -11.27 -1.29 25.95
CA LEU A 106 -12.54 -2.02 26.04
C LEU A 106 -13.42 -1.87 24.79
N GLY A 107 -12.99 -1.11 23.77
CA GLY A 107 -13.77 -0.83 22.58
C GLY A 107 -14.26 -2.09 21.86
N VAL A 108 -13.41 -3.10 21.73
CA VAL A 108 -13.76 -4.38 21.08
C VAL A 108 -14.82 -5.15 21.87
N VAL A 109 -14.63 -5.24 23.20
CA VAL A 109 -15.57 -5.94 24.09
C VAL A 109 -16.94 -5.26 24.06
N VAL A 110 -16.94 -3.93 24.14
CA VAL A 110 -18.14 -3.09 24.07
C VAL A 110 -18.82 -3.23 22.72
N ALA A 111 -18.07 -3.18 21.62
CA ALA A 111 -18.59 -3.29 20.27
C ALA A 111 -19.29 -4.62 20.02
N MET A 112 -18.65 -5.73 20.40
CA MET A 112 -19.25 -7.04 20.22
C MET A 112 -20.47 -7.24 21.11
N SER A 113 -20.42 -6.74 22.35
CA SER A 113 -21.57 -6.80 23.26
C SER A 113 -22.75 -5.99 22.70
N ALA A 114 -22.49 -4.77 22.21
CA ALA A 114 -23.48 -3.91 21.56
C ALA A 114 -24.15 -4.61 20.36
N ILE A 115 -23.35 -5.18 19.47
CA ILE A 115 -23.84 -5.86 18.26
C ILE A 115 -24.65 -7.11 18.63
N MET A 116 -24.07 -8.01 19.42
CA MET A 116 -24.67 -9.33 19.66
C MET A 116 -25.93 -9.26 20.52
N ILE A 117 -25.92 -8.44 21.58
CA ILE A 117 -27.10 -8.25 22.44
C ILE A 117 -28.21 -7.57 21.64
N THR A 118 -27.88 -6.58 20.80
CA THR A 118 -28.89 -5.92 19.96
C THR A 118 -29.48 -6.85 18.92
N ILE A 119 -28.69 -7.73 18.30
CA ILE A 119 -29.22 -8.74 17.36
C ILE A 119 -30.11 -9.74 18.10
N ALA A 120 -29.74 -10.20 19.29
CA ALA A 120 -30.57 -11.08 20.10
C ALA A 120 -31.91 -10.40 20.46
N ILE A 121 -31.87 -9.15 20.92
CA ILE A 121 -33.07 -8.36 21.24
C ILE A 121 -33.96 -8.24 19.99
N ALA A 122 -33.40 -7.74 18.89
CA ALA A 122 -34.12 -7.49 17.65
C ALA A 122 -34.66 -8.78 17.00
N GLY A 123 -33.95 -9.90 17.15
CA GLY A 123 -34.31 -11.18 16.56
C GLY A 123 -35.42 -11.90 17.31
N PHE A 124 -35.41 -11.88 18.65
CA PHE A 124 -36.35 -12.69 19.46
C PHE A 124 -37.63 -11.97 19.87
N SER A 125 -37.61 -10.63 19.91
CA SER A 125 -38.71 -9.84 20.53
C SER A 125 -39.39 -8.86 19.59
N MET A 126 -38.92 -8.72 18.35
CA MET A 126 -39.41 -7.72 17.41
C MET A 126 -39.86 -8.35 16.09
N THR A 127 -40.84 -7.70 15.46
CA THR A 127 -41.30 -8.03 14.11
C THR A 127 -40.23 -7.68 13.07
N THR A 128 -40.29 -8.35 11.92
CA THR A 128 -39.30 -8.28 10.83
C THR A 128 -38.94 -6.86 10.38
N THR A 129 -39.93 -5.96 10.30
CA THR A 129 -39.73 -4.57 9.89
C THR A 129 -38.88 -3.78 10.91
N TYR A 130 -39.11 -4.00 12.20
CA TYR A 130 -38.42 -3.29 13.28
C TYR A 130 -37.09 -3.97 13.66
N SER A 131 -36.99 -5.30 13.47
CA SER A 131 -35.79 -6.10 13.73
C SER A 131 -34.58 -5.62 12.93
N SER A 132 -34.75 -5.33 11.63
CA SER A 132 -33.67 -4.78 10.79
C SER A 132 -33.15 -3.41 11.27
N THR A 133 -34.03 -2.57 11.81
CA THR A 133 -33.66 -1.24 12.33
C THR A 133 -32.90 -1.39 13.65
N GLY A 134 -33.33 -2.31 14.52
CA GLY A 134 -32.61 -2.66 15.75
C GLY A 134 -31.19 -3.16 15.45
N ILE A 135 -31.04 -4.13 14.54
CA ILE A 135 -29.73 -4.67 14.13
C ILE A 135 -28.82 -3.57 13.57
N GLY A 136 -29.36 -2.69 12.72
CA GLY A 136 -28.61 -1.55 12.17
C GLY A 136 -28.10 -0.60 13.27
N LEU A 137 -28.90 -0.33 14.29
CA LEU A 137 -28.47 0.47 15.45
C LEU A 137 -27.34 -0.23 16.22
N GLY A 138 -27.47 -1.53 16.52
CA GLY A 138 -26.43 -2.28 17.24
C GLY A 138 -25.08 -2.30 16.52
N VAL A 139 -25.08 -2.49 15.19
CA VAL A 139 -23.87 -2.43 14.37
C VAL A 139 -23.28 -1.03 14.32
N SER A 140 -24.11 0.00 14.17
CA SER A 140 -23.65 1.39 14.14
C SER A 140 -22.99 1.80 15.45
N PHE A 141 -23.61 1.48 16.59
CA PHE A 141 -23.07 1.79 17.91
C PHE A 141 -21.86 0.93 18.27
N GLY A 142 -21.82 -0.33 17.83
CA GLY A 142 -20.63 -1.17 18.00
C GLY A 142 -19.41 -0.60 17.28
N ILE A 143 -19.59 -0.10 16.06
CA ILE A 143 -18.50 0.57 15.32
C ILE A 143 -18.14 1.89 15.97
N LEU A 144 -19.13 2.68 16.41
CA LEU A 144 -18.87 3.92 17.15
C LEU A 144 -18.04 3.65 18.41
N ALA A 145 -18.25 2.54 19.11
CA ALA A 145 -17.44 2.14 20.26
C ALA A 145 -15.98 1.84 19.88
N LEU A 146 -15.74 1.11 18.78
CA LEU A 146 -14.38 0.86 18.27
C LEU A 146 -13.67 2.16 17.90
N LEU A 147 -14.39 3.08 17.25
CA LEU A 147 -13.86 4.37 16.83
C LEU A 147 -13.52 5.26 18.00
N LEU A 148 -14.41 5.36 18.98
CA LEU A 148 -14.14 6.14 20.19
C LEU A 148 -12.92 5.59 20.93
N ASP A 149 -12.78 4.26 21.00
CA ASP A 149 -11.62 3.66 21.67
C ASP A 149 -10.30 3.90 20.93
N SER A 150 -10.35 3.97 19.60
CA SER A 150 -9.19 4.28 18.75
C SER A 150 -8.86 5.78 18.69
N LEU A 151 -9.86 6.67 18.70
CA LEU A 151 -9.69 8.11 18.46
C LEU A 151 -9.40 8.91 19.73
N LEU A 152 -9.90 8.50 20.90
CA LEU A 152 -9.86 9.31 22.14
C LEU A 152 -8.50 9.30 22.88
N GLY A 153 -7.43 8.76 22.29
CA GLY A 153 -6.07 8.86 22.85
C GLY A 153 -5.88 8.16 24.23
N SER A 154 -4.74 8.43 24.88
CA SER A 154 -4.28 7.79 26.12
C SER A 154 -4.70 8.49 27.42
N SER A 155 -5.41 9.61 27.37
CA SER A 155 -5.86 10.38 28.54
C SER A 155 -7.03 9.76 29.31
N ARG A 156 -7.24 8.44 29.18
CA ARG A 156 -8.34 7.65 29.76
C ARG A 156 -7.79 6.67 30.79
N ILE A 157 -8.67 6.03 31.56
CA ILE A 157 -8.25 5.04 32.57
C ILE A 157 -7.60 3.86 31.86
N GLN A 158 -6.32 3.64 32.15
CA GLN A 158 -5.60 2.44 31.73
C GLN A 158 -5.64 1.42 32.85
N VAL A 159 -6.19 0.24 32.55
CA VAL A 159 -6.13 -0.91 33.44
C VAL A 159 -5.33 -1.98 32.68
N PRO A 160 -4.02 -2.14 32.96
CA PRO A 160 -3.13 -3.01 32.17
C PRO A 160 -3.63 -4.45 32.05
N GLN A 161 -4.29 -4.95 33.11
CA GLN A 161 -4.89 -6.29 33.10
C GLN A 161 -6.07 -6.37 32.10
N ILE A 162 -6.89 -5.33 32.00
CA ILE A 162 -8.04 -5.31 31.08
C ILE A 162 -7.57 -5.27 29.64
N GLU A 163 -6.50 -4.52 29.32
CA GLU A 163 -5.95 -4.49 27.96
C GLU A 163 -5.48 -5.88 27.52
N THR A 164 -4.77 -6.59 28.40
CA THR A 164 -4.30 -7.97 28.17
C THR A 164 -5.46 -8.97 28.02
N TYR A 165 -6.50 -8.85 28.86
CA TYR A 165 -7.62 -9.80 28.88
C TYR A 165 -8.78 -9.42 27.96
N SER A 166 -8.83 -8.20 27.42
CA SER A 166 -9.93 -7.67 26.60
C SER A 166 -10.26 -8.57 25.41
N THR A 167 -9.25 -9.04 24.69
CA THR A 167 -9.39 -9.95 23.55
C THR A 167 -9.94 -11.31 23.99
N TYR A 168 -9.51 -11.84 25.13
CA TYR A 168 -10.02 -13.11 25.66
C TYR A 168 -11.46 -12.99 26.16
N ILE A 169 -11.80 -11.88 26.82
CA ILE A 169 -13.16 -11.55 27.25
C ILE A 169 -14.07 -11.40 26.03
N ALA A 170 -13.59 -10.70 25.00
CA ALA A 170 -14.26 -10.58 23.72
C ALA A 170 -14.53 -11.98 23.15
N ILE A 171 -13.52 -12.83 22.98
CA ILE A 171 -13.67 -14.19 22.45
C ILE A 171 -14.65 -15.02 23.29
N ALA A 172 -14.54 -14.97 24.62
CA ALA A 172 -15.38 -15.72 25.55
C ALA A 172 -16.87 -15.32 25.49
N ILE A 173 -17.16 -14.05 25.18
CA ILE A 173 -18.54 -13.56 24.97
C ILE A 173 -18.99 -13.81 23.52
N GLY A 174 -18.10 -13.54 22.57
CA GLY A 174 -18.37 -13.53 21.13
C GLY A 174 -18.67 -14.91 20.57
N ILE A 175 -17.88 -15.94 20.92
CA ILE A 175 -18.07 -17.29 20.40
C ILE A 175 -19.44 -17.88 20.81
N PRO A 176 -19.84 -17.92 22.10
CA PRO A 176 -21.15 -18.44 22.48
C PRO A 176 -22.30 -17.68 21.84
N MET A 177 -22.19 -16.35 21.76
CA MET A 177 -23.18 -15.51 21.10
C MET A 177 -23.27 -15.79 19.60
N LEU A 178 -22.14 -15.99 18.89
CA LEU A 178 -22.13 -16.38 17.47
C LEU A 178 -22.77 -17.75 17.25
N VAL A 179 -22.54 -18.71 18.17
CA VAL A 179 -23.19 -20.02 18.12
C VAL A 179 -24.71 -19.89 18.29
N ILE A 180 -25.18 -19.07 19.24
CA ILE A 180 -26.62 -18.79 19.42
C ILE A 180 -27.20 -18.11 18.17
N LEU A 181 -26.49 -17.13 17.62
CA LEU A 181 -26.88 -16.41 16.42
C LEU A 181 -27.01 -17.34 15.21
N ALA A 182 -26.05 -18.26 15.04
CA ALA A 182 -26.04 -19.25 13.98
C ALA A 182 -27.16 -20.29 14.15
N ALA A 183 -27.39 -20.75 15.38
CA ALA A 183 -28.47 -21.68 15.71
C ALA A 183 -29.87 -21.10 15.42
N GLU A 184 -30.02 -19.79 15.59
CA GLU A 184 -31.29 -19.08 15.45
C GLU A 184 -31.44 -18.35 14.10
N TYR A 185 -30.38 -18.35 13.27
CA TYR A 185 -30.33 -17.67 11.96
C TYR A 185 -31.50 -18.08 11.04
N ASN A 186 -31.88 -19.36 11.07
CA ASN A 186 -32.97 -19.91 10.28
C ASN A 186 -34.37 -19.46 10.74
N LYS A 187 -34.48 -18.79 11.89
CA LYS A 187 -35.75 -18.20 12.37
C LYS A 187 -35.89 -16.73 12.02
N PHE A 188 -34.80 -16.07 11.59
CA PHE A 188 -34.85 -14.69 11.12
C PHE A 188 -35.52 -14.59 9.76
N SER A 189 -36.22 -13.47 9.54
CA SER A 189 -36.77 -13.15 8.23
C SER A 189 -35.69 -12.94 7.18
N LEU A 190 -36.04 -13.13 5.90
CA LEU A 190 -35.12 -12.96 4.78
C LEU A 190 -34.44 -11.57 4.79
N GLN A 191 -35.21 -10.51 5.09
CA GLN A 191 -34.68 -9.15 5.20
C GLN A 191 -33.57 -9.04 6.26
N VAL A 192 -33.79 -9.66 7.42
CA VAL A 192 -32.83 -9.65 8.54
C VAL A 192 -31.58 -10.42 8.15
N ARG A 193 -31.70 -11.58 7.50
CA ARG A 193 -30.55 -12.38 7.05
C ARG A 193 -29.67 -11.64 6.05
N ILE A 194 -30.30 -11.01 5.04
CA ILE A 194 -29.57 -10.21 4.03
C ILE A 194 -28.85 -9.04 4.69
N THR A 195 -29.55 -8.30 5.57
CA THR A 195 -28.97 -7.15 6.28
C THR A 195 -27.80 -7.58 7.16
N LEU A 196 -27.96 -8.68 7.89
CA LEU A 196 -26.92 -9.23 8.76
C LEU A 196 -25.70 -9.73 7.97
N GLY A 197 -25.90 -10.40 6.84
CA GLY A 197 -24.82 -10.89 5.99
C GLY A 197 -23.97 -9.76 5.41
N ILE A 198 -24.60 -8.70 4.90
CA ILE A 198 -23.90 -7.53 4.35
C ILE A 198 -23.16 -6.77 5.46
N LEU A 199 -23.79 -6.60 6.63
CA LEU A 199 -23.18 -5.86 7.74
C LEU A 199 -22.03 -6.61 8.41
N LEU A 200 -22.12 -7.93 8.54
CA LEU A 200 -21.04 -8.73 9.10
C LEU A 200 -19.83 -8.78 8.16
N THR A 201 -20.06 -8.97 6.86
CA THR A 201 -18.96 -9.00 5.88
C THR A 201 -18.33 -7.61 5.70
N GLY A 202 -19.13 -6.58 5.43
CA GLY A 202 -18.63 -5.21 5.26
C GLY A 202 -18.01 -4.63 6.53
N GLY A 203 -18.62 -4.91 7.70
CA GLY A 203 -18.09 -4.48 8.99
C GLY A 203 -16.76 -5.14 9.33
N PHE A 204 -16.65 -6.44 9.10
CA PHE A 204 -15.39 -7.17 9.31
C PHE A 204 -14.26 -6.65 8.42
N THR A 205 -14.54 -6.38 7.14
CA THR A 205 -13.54 -5.82 6.21
C THR A 205 -13.09 -4.42 6.65
N VAL A 206 -14.00 -3.54 7.03
CA VAL A 206 -13.67 -2.18 7.47
C VAL A 206 -12.84 -2.20 8.76
N VAL A 207 -13.22 -3.02 9.74
CA VAL A 207 -12.46 -3.17 10.99
C VAL A 207 -11.07 -3.75 10.73
N SER A 208 -10.96 -4.77 9.87
CA SER A 208 -9.67 -5.37 9.53
C SER A 208 -8.73 -4.39 8.85
N LEU A 209 -9.24 -3.58 7.91
CA LEU A 209 -8.46 -2.53 7.24
C LEU A 209 -8.03 -1.42 8.20
N LEU A 210 -8.90 -1.03 9.14
CA LEU A 210 -8.59 -0.03 10.15
C LEU A 210 -7.47 -0.50 11.08
N VAL A 211 -7.59 -1.74 11.59
CA VAL A 211 -6.56 -2.35 12.46
C VAL A 211 -5.25 -2.53 11.72
N PHE A 212 -5.28 -3.03 10.48
CA PHE A 212 -4.09 -3.15 9.64
C PHE A 212 -3.41 -1.80 9.42
N GLY A 213 -4.18 -0.76 9.07
CA GLY A 213 -3.66 0.59 8.85
C GLY A 213 -3.02 1.19 10.10
N LEU A 214 -3.65 1.02 11.27
CA LEU A 214 -3.10 1.51 12.55
C LEU A 214 -1.80 0.78 12.92
N ASN A 215 -1.78 -0.55 12.82
CA ASN A 215 -0.59 -1.34 13.14
C ASN A 215 0.58 -1.03 12.19
N GLN A 216 0.32 -1.05 10.88
CA GLN A 216 1.34 -0.76 9.86
C GLN A 216 1.92 0.65 10.05
N THR A 217 1.12 1.60 10.51
CA THR A 217 1.58 2.97 10.76
C THR A 217 2.49 3.06 11.97
N ASN A 218 2.17 2.36 13.06
CA ASN A 218 3.06 2.31 14.22
C ASN A 218 4.43 1.72 13.84
N ASP A 219 4.43 0.64 13.06
CA ASP A 219 5.66 0.01 12.56
C ASP A 219 6.47 0.97 11.65
N ILE A 220 5.79 1.72 10.77
CA ILE A 220 6.43 2.71 9.90
C ILE A 220 7.02 3.87 10.72
N VAL A 221 6.28 4.39 11.69
CA VAL A 221 6.76 5.49 12.56
C VAL A 221 7.96 5.03 13.39
N GLU A 222 7.93 3.82 13.93
CA GLU A 222 9.04 3.25 14.68
C GLU A 222 10.27 3.05 13.78
N LEU A 223 10.09 2.47 12.59
CA LEU A 223 11.17 2.29 11.60
C LEU A 223 11.75 3.64 11.14
N LEU A 224 10.90 4.62 10.84
CA LEU A 224 11.34 5.96 10.43
C LEU A 224 12.06 6.67 11.56
N THR A 225 11.59 6.55 12.80
CA THR A 225 12.26 7.09 13.97
C THR A 225 13.66 6.47 14.11
N GLN A 226 13.76 5.14 14.02
CA GLN A 226 15.04 4.44 14.13
C GLN A 226 16.00 4.79 13.00
N LYS A 227 15.51 4.89 11.75
CA LYS A 227 16.31 5.33 10.59
C LYS A 227 16.75 6.78 10.70
N LEU A 228 15.88 7.64 11.20
CA LEU A 228 16.18 9.06 11.41
C LEU A 228 17.27 9.19 12.47
N GLU A 229 17.13 8.51 13.60
CA GLU A 229 18.12 8.48 14.69
C GLU A 229 19.50 7.99 14.21
N THR A 230 19.56 6.85 13.51
CA THR A 230 20.82 6.31 12.95
C THR A 230 21.44 7.17 11.85
N SER A 231 20.63 7.80 10.99
CA SER A 231 21.14 8.74 9.98
C SER A 231 21.71 10.01 10.60
N ILE A 232 21.19 10.41 11.76
CA ILE A 232 21.54 11.65 12.44
C ILE A 232 22.80 11.50 13.25
N GLU A 233 22.94 10.44 14.04
CA GLU A 233 24.15 10.23 14.85
C GLU A 233 25.41 10.29 13.97
N GLY A 234 25.40 9.65 12.79
CA GLY A 234 26.52 9.70 11.86
C GLY A 234 26.74 11.05 11.16
N GLN A 235 25.68 11.76 10.77
CA GLN A 235 25.80 13.07 10.12
C GLN A 235 26.16 14.19 11.10
N THR A 236 25.55 14.20 12.27
CA THR A 236 25.82 15.16 13.36
C THR A 236 27.26 15.02 13.85
N GLU A 237 27.74 13.78 14.05
CA GLU A 237 29.14 13.54 14.41
C GLU A 237 30.10 14.12 13.37
N THR A 238 29.88 13.85 12.08
CA THR A 238 30.75 14.34 11.00
C THR A 238 30.73 15.87 10.88
N GLN A 239 29.54 16.49 11.00
CA GLN A 239 29.40 17.95 10.90
C GLN A 239 30.05 18.66 12.09
N ILE A 240 29.80 18.19 13.31
CA ILE A 240 30.33 18.78 14.53
C ILE A 240 31.86 18.64 14.60
N THR A 241 32.37 17.43 14.33
CA THR A 241 33.82 17.18 14.30
C THR A 241 34.49 18.03 13.22
N GLY A 242 33.85 18.18 12.05
CA GLY A 242 34.33 19.08 11.00
C GLY A 242 34.42 20.54 11.44
N ILE A 243 33.39 21.07 12.12
CA ILE A 243 33.38 22.46 12.60
C ILE A 243 34.50 22.68 13.62
N ILE A 244 34.61 21.82 14.64
CA ILE A 244 35.64 22.01 15.69
C ILE A 244 37.05 21.86 15.12
N GLN A 245 37.25 20.98 14.13
CA GLN A 245 38.54 20.82 13.47
C GLN A 245 38.93 22.09 12.68
N ILE A 246 37.97 22.72 11.99
CA ILE A 246 38.21 23.98 11.27
C ILE A 246 38.57 25.10 12.25
N GLU A 247 37.84 25.22 13.37
CA GLU A 247 38.14 26.25 14.37
C GLU A 247 39.47 25.98 15.09
N ALA A 248 39.83 24.72 15.33
CA ALA A 248 41.15 24.35 15.83
C ALA A 248 42.26 24.72 14.85
N GLN A 249 42.09 24.46 13.55
CA GLN A 249 43.06 24.84 12.51
C GLN A 249 43.22 26.37 12.42
N LYS A 250 42.13 27.14 12.48
CA LYS A 250 42.20 28.61 12.51
C LYS A 250 42.94 29.11 13.74
N THR A 251 42.68 28.50 14.89
CA THR A 251 43.34 28.85 16.15
C THR A 251 44.83 28.50 16.10
N ASP A 252 45.18 27.32 15.60
CA ASP A 252 46.57 26.87 15.47
C ASP A 252 47.36 27.76 14.51
N ALA A 253 46.73 28.22 13.43
CA ALA A 253 47.34 29.12 12.45
C ALA A 253 47.83 30.43 13.08
N VAL A 254 47.15 30.96 14.11
CA VAL A 254 47.62 32.17 14.83
C VAL A 254 48.95 31.89 15.55
N PHE A 255 49.07 30.75 16.22
CA PHE A 255 50.32 30.35 16.87
C PHE A 255 51.43 30.07 15.86
N GLU A 256 51.09 29.45 14.72
CA GLU A 256 52.02 29.16 13.64
C GLU A 256 52.57 30.46 13.01
N GLU A 257 51.71 31.45 12.75
CA GLU A 257 52.08 32.75 12.18
C GLU A 257 53.01 33.53 13.12
N ILE A 258 52.67 33.61 14.42
CA ILE A 258 53.52 34.23 15.44
C ILE A 258 54.88 33.53 15.51
N GLN A 259 54.88 32.19 15.44
CA GLN A 259 56.11 31.42 15.47
C GLN A 259 57.00 31.68 14.26
N HIS A 260 56.42 31.65 13.07
CA HIS A 260 57.12 31.95 11.83
C HIS A 260 57.76 33.35 11.88
N ASP A 261 57.00 34.36 12.28
CA ASP A 261 57.48 35.73 12.29
C ASP A 261 58.54 35.98 13.37
N LEU A 262 58.42 35.33 14.53
CA LEU A 262 59.46 35.43 15.56
C LEU A 262 60.76 34.71 15.12
N ILE A 263 60.67 33.63 14.36
CA ILE A 263 61.83 32.98 13.73
C ILE A 263 62.55 33.96 12.81
N GLU A 264 61.84 34.79 12.05
CA GLU A 264 62.44 35.82 11.21
C GLU A 264 63.13 36.92 12.05
N VAL A 265 62.53 37.35 13.16
CA VAL A 265 63.18 38.29 14.10
C VAL A 265 64.44 37.68 14.73
N ALA A 266 64.39 36.41 15.14
CA ALA A 266 65.53 35.64 15.61
C ALA A 266 66.63 35.46 14.54
N GLY A 267 66.22 35.23 13.29
CA GLY A 267 67.09 35.18 12.13
C GLY A 267 67.78 36.52 11.87
N TYR A 268 67.06 37.63 12.01
CA TYR A 268 67.63 38.98 11.94
C TYR A 268 68.67 39.21 13.05
N ARG A 269 68.35 38.86 14.31
CA ARG A 269 69.31 38.93 15.44
C ARG A 269 70.57 38.11 15.17
N THR A 270 70.41 36.93 14.59
CA THR A 270 71.52 36.04 14.22
C THR A 270 72.39 36.65 13.11
N LYS A 271 71.80 37.26 12.09
CA LYS A 271 72.52 37.93 11.00
C LYS A 271 73.39 39.08 11.53
N ILE A 272 72.83 39.94 12.38
CA ILE A 272 73.59 41.05 12.99
C ILE A 272 74.66 40.55 13.95
N GLU A 273 74.42 39.45 14.67
CA GLU A 273 75.43 38.85 15.57
C GLU A 273 76.67 38.35 14.80
N ASN A 274 76.45 37.69 13.66
CA ASN A 274 77.55 37.21 12.81
C ASN A 274 78.35 38.35 12.19
N GLN A 275 77.82 39.58 12.21
CA GLN A 275 78.45 40.81 11.75
C GLN A 275 78.68 41.79 12.90
N SER A 276 78.77 41.31 14.14
CA SER A 276 78.81 42.14 15.36
C SER A 276 79.91 43.21 15.34
N TYR A 277 81.02 43.00 14.64
CA TYR A 277 82.08 44.02 14.45
C TYR A 277 81.61 45.33 13.78
N LEU A 278 80.51 45.31 13.04
CA LEU A 278 79.89 46.50 12.46
C LEU A 278 78.91 47.18 13.43
N PHE A 279 78.22 46.39 14.25
CA PHE A 279 77.06 46.83 15.03
C PHE A 279 77.37 47.10 16.51
N ASN A 280 78.49 46.57 17.03
CA ASN A 280 78.86 46.70 18.45
C ASN A 280 79.53 48.03 18.83
N THR A 281 79.74 48.93 17.85
CA THR A 281 80.50 50.17 17.99
C THR A 281 79.77 51.28 18.77
N GLY A 282 78.45 51.15 18.96
CA GLY A 282 77.61 52.17 19.58
C GLY A 282 77.12 53.26 18.62
N ALA A 283 77.27 53.08 17.30
CA ALA A 283 76.91 54.10 16.30
C ALA A 283 75.42 54.47 16.26
N TYR A 284 74.52 53.53 16.56
CA TYR A 284 73.07 53.75 16.63
C TYR A 284 72.61 54.05 18.06
N TRP A 285 73.00 53.18 18.99
CA TRP A 285 72.70 53.28 20.42
C TRP A 285 73.97 52.89 21.19
N ASP A 286 74.50 53.80 22.02
CA ASP A 286 75.77 53.58 22.74
C ASP A 286 75.53 53.25 24.22
N SER A 287 75.73 51.98 24.56
CA SER A 287 75.57 51.43 25.90
C SER A 287 76.44 52.10 26.96
N ARG A 288 77.59 52.70 26.59
CA ARG A 288 78.45 53.38 27.57
C ARG A 288 77.88 54.71 28.07
N THR A 289 76.99 55.32 27.30
CA THR A 289 76.40 56.62 27.62
C THR A 289 74.92 56.54 27.94
N LYS A 290 74.22 55.55 27.38
CA LYS A 290 72.78 55.36 27.56
C LYS A 290 72.39 54.41 28.69
N MET A 291 73.28 53.51 29.13
CA MET A 291 73.04 52.72 30.34
C MET A 291 73.19 53.61 31.57
N LEU A 292 72.18 53.59 32.42
CA LEU A 292 72.11 54.37 33.65
C LEU A 292 72.18 53.41 34.85
N PRO A 293 73.05 53.67 35.84
CA PRO A 293 72.98 52.95 37.10
C PRO A 293 71.69 53.32 37.83
N LEU A 294 71.03 52.30 38.38
CA LEU A 294 69.80 52.44 39.16
C LEU A 294 70.04 52.03 40.63
N PRO A 295 69.09 52.28 41.55
CA PRO A 295 69.16 51.79 42.92
C PRO A 295 69.43 50.28 42.98
N ASP A 296 69.99 49.80 44.09
CA ASP A 296 70.25 48.37 44.36
C ASP A 296 71.23 47.67 43.38
N GLY A 297 72.02 48.44 42.63
CA GLY A 297 73.15 47.93 41.84
C GLY A 297 72.80 47.38 40.47
N GLN A 298 71.53 47.51 40.05
CA GLN A 298 71.08 47.19 38.70
C GLN A 298 71.37 48.33 37.71
N TYR A 299 71.29 48.05 36.41
CA TYR A 299 71.34 49.08 35.37
C TYR A 299 70.10 49.05 34.48
N GLY A 300 69.69 50.22 34.04
CA GLY A 300 68.58 50.45 33.12
C GLY A 300 68.95 51.40 31.99
N ASN A 301 67.96 51.84 31.22
CA ASN A 301 68.09 52.93 30.25
C ASN A 301 66.92 53.93 30.38
N SER A 302 66.88 54.93 29.51
CA SER A 302 65.83 55.96 29.56
C SER A 302 64.48 55.42 29.08
N GLY A 303 63.39 55.74 29.79
CA GLY A 303 62.02 55.39 29.41
C GLY A 303 61.52 56.00 28.09
N VAL A 304 62.30 56.88 27.44
CA VAL A 304 61.97 57.43 26.10
C VAL A 304 62.59 56.60 24.95
N ASP A 305 63.51 55.69 25.24
CA ASP A 305 64.02 54.75 24.24
C ASP A 305 62.94 53.70 23.90
N LEU A 306 63.05 53.04 22.74
CA LEU A 306 62.05 52.08 22.26
C LEU A 306 61.99 50.78 23.10
N ALA A 307 63.13 50.36 23.66
CA ALA A 307 63.26 49.15 24.47
C ALA A 307 63.70 49.46 25.90
N SER A 308 63.26 48.64 26.86
CA SER A 308 63.91 48.56 28.18
C SER A 308 65.18 47.72 28.04
N VAL A 309 66.33 48.22 28.47
CA VAL A 309 67.55 47.43 28.64
C VAL A 309 67.78 47.26 30.13
N PHE A 310 67.76 46.03 30.62
CA PHE A 310 67.88 45.71 32.03
C PHE A 310 69.09 44.81 32.29
N VAL A 311 69.97 45.23 33.20
CA VAL A 311 71.08 44.41 33.72
C VAL A 311 70.86 44.21 35.23
N PRO A 312 70.61 42.97 35.68
CA PRO A 312 70.45 42.68 37.11
C PRO A 312 71.74 42.93 37.90
N SER A 313 71.60 43.25 39.19
CA SER A 313 72.70 43.51 40.14
C SER A 313 73.68 42.33 40.31
N ILE A 314 73.23 41.11 40.00
CA ILE A 314 74.03 39.88 40.09
C ILE A 314 74.98 39.65 38.91
N PHE A 315 74.84 40.40 37.81
CA PHE A 315 75.71 40.27 36.63
C PHE A 315 76.68 41.45 36.51
N PRO A 316 77.99 41.21 36.32
CA PRO A 316 78.95 42.30 36.16
C PRO A 316 78.84 42.91 34.76
N ILE A 317 78.72 44.24 34.71
CA ILE A 317 78.83 44.98 33.45
C ILE A 317 80.28 44.97 32.96
N ASN A 318 80.52 44.43 31.76
CA ASN A 318 81.83 44.33 31.14
C ASN A 318 81.77 44.74 29.66
N GLU A 319 82.93 44.90 29.02
CA GLU A 319 83.01 45.35 27.62
C GLU A 319 82.31 44.40 26.64
N GLU A 320 82.29 43.09 26.92
CA GLU A 320 81.58 42.11 26.08
C GLU A 320 80.07 42.33 26.14
N MET A 321 79.52 42.54 27.34
CA MET A 321 78.10 42.83 27.56
C MET A 321 77.71 44.17 26.91
N LEU A 322 78.51 45.23 27.12
CA LEU A 322 78.24 46.53 26.52
C LEU A 322 78.23 46.48 24.98
N ALA A 323 79.14 45.70 24.39
CA ALA A 323 79.19 45.44 22.95
C ALA A 323 77.98 44.61 22.45
N ASP A 324 77.55 43.62 23.22
CA ASP A 324 76.37 42.80 22.91
C ASP A 324 75.07 43.62 23.01
N ILE A 325 74.93 44.49 24.01
CA ILE A 325 73.81 45.44 24.15
C ILE A 325 73.73 46.39 22.95
N ASN A 326 74.87 46.92 22.50
CA ASN A 326 74.91 47.75 21.28
C ASN A 326 74.38 46.97 20.06
N THR A 327 74.70 45.68 19.98
CA THR A 327 74.21 44.82 18.89
C THR A 327 72.72 44.52 19.04
N SER A 328 72.23 44.24 20.25
CA SER A 328 70.80 43.96 20.48
C SER A 328 69.90 45.16 20.22
N SER A 329 70.40 46.40 20.40
CA SER A 329 69.64 47.62 20.14
C SER A 329 69.10 47.73 18.70
N TYR A 330 69.71 47.05 17.73
CA TYR A 330 69.21 47.02 16.34
C TYR A 330 67.92 46.21 16.17
N LEU A 331 67.45 45.52 17.22
CA LEU A 331 66.11 44.95 17.26
C LEU A 331 65.02 46.04 17.21
N ASP A 332 65.35 47.29 17.53
CA ASP A 332 64.46 48.46 17.41
C ASP A 332 63.80 48.57 16.02
N PHE A 333 64.46 48.05 14.98
CA PHE A 333 63.97 48.12 13.60
C PHE A 333 62.96 47.02 13.23
N VAL A 334 62.83 45.96 14.03
CA VAL A 334 61.97 44.80 13.72
C VAL A 334 60.98 44.46 14.84
N ALA A 335 61.38 44.62 16.11
CA ALA A 335 60.57 44.24 17.25
C ALA A 335 59.26 45.08 17.39
N PRO A 336 59.25 46.41 17.18
CA PRO A 336 58.01 47.18 17.25
C PRO A 336 57.00 46.82 16.16
N GLU A 337 57.45 46.49 14.94
CA GLU A 337 56.54 46.10 13.86
C GLU A 337 55.95 44.71 14.11
N PHE A 338 56.73 43.78 14.69
CA PHE A 338 56.24 42.47 15.13
C PHE A 338 55.13 42.59 16.18
N LEU A 339 55.31 43.44 17.21
CA LEU A 339 54.27 43.68 18.22
C LEU A 339 53.01 44.31 17.62
N LYS A 340 53.16 45.09 16.54
CA LYS A 340 52.04 45.73 15.85
C LYS A 340 51.28 44.77 14.94
N SER A 341 51.97 43.79 14.33
CA SER A 341 51.33 42.75 13.50
C SER A 341 50.63 41.68 14.34
N HIS A 342 51.10 41.44 15.57
CA HIS A 342 50.60 40.39 16.46
C HIS A 342 50.00 40.97 17.75
N SER A 343 48.73 41.35 17.71
CA SER A 343 48.05 42.03 18.80
C SER A 343 47.93 41.23 20.11
N GLU A 344 48.04 39.91 19.99
CA GLU A 344 48.03 38.89 21.05
C GLU A 344 49.33 38.86 21.84
N VAL A 345 50.42 39.28 21.20
CA VAL A 345 51.74 39.41 21.81
C VAL A 345 51.79 40.72 22.58
N VAL A 346 52.08 40.64 23.88
CA VAL A 346 52.22 41.82 24.76
C VAL A 346 53.66 42.31 24.83
N ALA A 347 54.63 41.40 24.66
CA ALA A 347 56.04 41.74 24.71
C ALA A 347 56.88 40.85 23.82
N ILE A 348 58.00 41.40 23.35
CA ILE A 348 59.09 40.67 22.70
C ILE A 348 60.38 41.09 23.36
N TYR A 349 61.24 40.14 23.68
CA TYR A 349 62.48 40.42 24.38
C TYR A 349 63.60 39.48 23.99
N TYR A 350 64.82 39.99 24.06
CA TYR A 350 66.05 39.26 23.91
C TYR A 350 66.74 39.14 25.27
N ILE A 351 67.04 37.91 25.68
CA ILE A 351 67.86 37.65 26.87
C ILE A 351 69.19 37.10 26.41
N SER A 352 70.24 37.83 26.74
CA SER A 352 71.60 37.39 26.44
C SER A 352 72.05 36.34 27.45
N LYS A 353 72.91 35.43 27.01
CA LYS A 353 73.62 34.52 27.93
C LYS A 353 74.48 35.25 28.97
N LEU A 354 74.75 36.54 28.74
CA LEU A 354 75.48 37.42 29.64
C LEU A 354 74.60 37.94 30.79
N GLY A 355 73.29 37.67 30.78
CA GLY A 355 72.39 37.96 31.90
C GLY A 355 71.58 39.25 31.80
N TYR A 356 71.70 40.01 30.71
CA TYR A 356 70.88 41.21 30.48
C TYR A 356 69.68 40.91 29.55
N THR A 357 68.66 41.77 29.65
CA THR A 357 67.44 41.70 28.84
C THR A 357 67.26 42.98 28.03
N THR A 358 66.93 42.86 26.75
CA THR A 358 66.36 43.95 25.92
C THR A 358 64.88 43.63 25.70
N TYR A 359 63.97 44.49 26.17
CA TYR A 359 62.54 44.22 26.25
C TYR A 359 61.71 45.29 25.54
N TYR A 360 60.77 44.88 24.68
CA TYR A 360 59.85 45.74 23.96
C TYR A 360 58.40 45.41 24.36
N PRO A 361 57.52 46.41 24.56
CA PRO A 361 57.82 47.85 24.55
C PRO A 361 58.64 48.29 25.78
N ASN A 362 59.18 49.50 25.79
CA ASN A 362 59.85 50.02 26.97
C ASN A 362 58.87 50.22 28.14
N ILE A 363 58.93 49.34 29.13
CA ILE A 363 58.12 49.37 30.36
C ILE A 363 58.94 49.81 31.57
N ASN A 364 60.17 50.31 31.37
CA ASN A 364 61.17 50.49 32.40
C ASN A 364 61.36 49.20 33.23
N LEU A 365 61.68 48.08 32.58
CA LEU A 365 61.68 46.74 33.19
C LEU A 365 62.34 46.66 34.58
N ALA A 366 63.41 47.42 34.82
CA ALA A 366 64.11 47.51 36.11
C ALA A 366 63.26 48.02 37.30
N GLU A 367 62.11 48.65 37.04
CA GLU A 367 61.13 49.05 38.06
C GLU A 367 60.09 47.96 38.35
N ASN A 368 59.93 47.00 37.44
CA ASN A 368 58.88 45.98 37.49
C ASN A 368 59.37 44.62 38.01
N VAL A 369 60.68 44.38 37.99
CA VAL A 369 61.29 43.14 38.50
C VAL A 369 62.31 43.42 39.61
N PRO A 370 62.57 42.46 40.53
CA PRO A 370 63.59 42.62 41.57
C PRO A 370 64.99 42.91 41.00
N ALA A 371 65.80 43.67 41.74
CA ALA A 371 67.15 44.06 41.30
C ALA A 371 68.11 42.88 41.10
N ASP A 372 67.85 41.73 41.73
CA ASP A 372 68.60 40.49 41.60
C ASP A 372 67.92 39.45 40.67
N PHE A 373 66.87 39.85 39.94
CA PHE A 373 66.12 38.97 39.03
C PHE A 373 67.05 38.34 37.98
N ASN A 374 67.19 37.01 38.01
CA ASN A 374 68.00 36.28 37.04
C ASN A 374 67.15 35.84 35.84
N PRO A 375 67.27 36.48 34.65
CA PRO A 375 66.47 36.11 33.47
C PRO A 375 66.89 34.76 32.87
N THR A 376 68.08 34.24 33.20
CA THR A 376 68.61 32.99 32.63
C THR A 376 68.14 31.72 33.36
N GLU A 377 67.52 31.88 34.53
CA GLU A 377 66.93 30.77 35.30
C GLU A 377 65.42 30.63 35.08
N GLN A 378 64.82 31.54 34.30
CA GLN A 378 63.37 31.56 34.08
C GLN A 378 62.92 30.46 33.11
N PRO A 379 61.66 29.99 33.20
CA PRO A 379 61.13 28.94 32.33
C PRO A 379 61.31 29.24 30.84
N PHE A 380 60.98 30.45 30.39
CA PHE A 380 61.09 30.88 28.99
C PHE A 380 62.53 30.93 28.45
N TYR A 381 63.55 31.00 29.30
CA TYR A 381 64.94 30.90 28.89
C TYR A 381 65.44 29.46 28.94
N THR A 382 65.18 28.77 30.04
CA THR A 382 65.70 27.43 30.31
C THR A 382 65.15 26.38 29.35
N ILE A 383 63.91 26.50 28.86
CA ILE A 383 63.35 25.55 27.88
C ILE A 383 64.03 25.65 26.50
N ALA A 384 64.59 26.80 26.15
CA ALA A 384 65.34 27.00 24.90
C ALA A 384 66.86 26.88 25.09
N ALA A 385 67.34 26.79 26.33
CA ALA A 385 68.76 26.64 26.62
C ALA A 385 69.33 25.33 26.04
N PRO A 386 70.61 25.29 25.65
CA PRO A 386 71.20 24.13 24.96
C PRO A 386 71.08 22.79 25.70
N GLN A 387 70.94 22.81 27.02
CA GLN A 387 70.81 21.61 27.85
C GLN A 387 69.43 20.93 27.68
N ASN A 388 68.38 21.72 27.46
CA ASN A 388 66.99 21.25 27.36
C ASN A 388 66.44 21.26 25.92
N ASN A 389 67.17 21.86 24.98
CA ASN A 389 66.79 21.98 23.56
C ASN A 389 67.98 21.69 22.63
N PRO A 390 68.54 20.46 22.64
CA PRO A 390 69.66 20.08 21.78
C PRO A 390 69.34 20.23 20.27
N GLU A 391 68.06 20.12 19.91
CA GLU A 391 67.51 20.27 18.56
C GLU A 391 67.46 21.73 18.08
N ARG A 392 67.61 22.70 18.99
CA ARG A 392 67.60 24.16 18.69
C ARG A 392 66.29 24.63 18.05
N ALA A 393 65.18 23.94 18.34
CA ALA A 393 63.87 24.27 17.79
C ALA A 393 63.20 25.41 18.57
N PRO A 394 62.23 26.13 17.98
CA PRO A 394 61.30 26.98 18.74
C PRO A 394 60.61 26.17 19.84
N LYS A 395 60.39 26.80 21.00
CA LYS A 395 59.72 26.16 22.14
C LYS A 395 58.65 27.07 22.72
N TRP A 396 57.51 26.49 23.05
CA TRP A 396 56.44 27.14 23.80
C TRP A 396 56.55 26.74 25.28
N THR A 397 56.40 27.70 26.19
CA THR A 397 56.30 27.41 27.63
C THR A 397 54.95 26.77 27.95
N ASP A 398 54.87 26.08 29.09
CA ASP A 398 53.59 25.94 29.77
C ASP A 398 53.14 27.33 30.28
N PRO A 399 51.84 27.57 30.51
CA PRO A 399 51.37 28.84 31.07
C PRO A 399 51.99 29.16 32.41
N TYR A 400 52.29 30.43 32.64
CA TYR A 400 52.78 30.92 33.93
C TYR A 400 52.33 32.37 34.14
N GLN A 401 52.33 32.80 35.40
CA GLN A 401 52.05 34.19 35.75
C GLN A 401 53.27 35.07 35.44
N ASP A 402 53.07 36.05 34.56
CA ASP A 402 54.11 36.96 34.08
C ASP A 402 54.75 37.77 35.22
N PRO A 403 56.08 37.70 35.40
CA PRO A 403 56.81 38.56 36.33
C PRO A 403 56.79 40.05 35.98
N ALA A 404 56.52 40.44 34.73
CA ALA A 404 56.40 41.85 34.33
C ALA A 404 55.00 42.46 34.59
N GLY A 405 54.02 41.65 35.02
CA GLY A 405 52.71 42.12 35.47
C GLY A 405 51.57 42.00 34.44
N GLU A 406 51.80 41.34 33.29
CA GLU A 406 50.80 41.20 32.21
C GLU A 406 49.77 40.07 32.44
N GLY A 407 49.75 39.47 33.64
CA GLY A 407 48.81 38.39 33.96
C GLY A 407 49.35 37.00 33.56
N LEU A 408 48.45 36.08 33.21
CA LEU A 408 48.86 34.76 32.72
C LEU A 408 49.28 34.84 31.26
N ILE A 409 50.46 34.29 30.96
CA ILE A 409 51.05 34.30 29.63
C ILE A 409 51.54 32.91 29.23
N VAL A 410 51.71 32.74 27.93
CA VAL A 410 52.50 31.67 27.34
C VAL A 410 53.57 32.33 26.48
N THR A 411 54.79 31.83 26.57
CA THR A 411 55.92 32.43 25.87
C THR A 411 56.41 31.51 24.77
N LEU A 412 56.50 32.04 23.55
CA LEU A 412 57.29 31.42 22.49
C LEU A 412 58.74 31.87 22.65
N THR A 413 59.69 30.95 22.65
CA THR A 413 61.11 31.24 22.77
C THR A 413 61.92 30.54 21.68
N ILE A 414 62.87 31.27 21.11
CA ILE A 414 63.71 30.84 20.00
C ILE A 414 65.17 31.01 20.38
N PRO A 415 65.97 29.94 20.38
CA PRO A 415 67.37 30.03 20.76
C PRO A 415 68.21 30.66 19.65
N ILE A 416 69.10 31.58 20.03
CA ILE A 416 69.99 32.30 19.12
C ILE A 416 71.38 31.67 19.15
N TYR A 417 71.86 31.27 17.97
CA TYR A 417 73.20 30.72 17.76
C TYR A 417 73.94 31.49 16.67
N THR A 418 75.25 31.64 16.84
CA THR A 418 76.11 32.13 15.75
C THR A 418 76.26 31.10 14.63
N SER A 419 76.76 31.50 13.46
CA SER A 419 77.12 30.57 12.37
C SER A 419 78.16 29.51 12.80
N ALA A 420 78.96 29.81 13.84
CA ALA A 420 79.90 28.86 14.44
C ALA A 420 79.22 27.88 15.43
N GLY A 421 77.90 27.99 15.63
CA GLY A 421 77.13 27.13 16.54
C GLY A 421 77.24 27.51 18.01
N THR A 422 77.78 28.70 18.34
CA THR A 422 77.85 29.18 19.73
C THR A 422 76.52 29.79 20.16
N PHE A 423 75.96 29.33 21.27
CA PHE A 423 74.76 29.91 21.88
C PHE A 423 75.02 31.34 22.38
N LYS A 424 74.08 32.25 22.11
CA LYS A 424 74.16 33.67 22.46
C LYS A 424 73.03 34.15 23.37
N GLY A 425 71.93 33.41 23.46
CA GLY A 425 70.76 33.81 24.23
C GLY A 425 69.49 33.34 23.55
N VAL A 426 68.35 33.92 23.93
CA VAL A 426 67.04 33.58 23.38
C VAL A 426 66.29 34.87 22.99
N ILE A 427 65.50 34.79 21.93
CA ILE A 427 64.44 35.76 21.65
C ILE A 427 63.12 35.12 22.02
N ALA A 428 62.30 35.84 22.78
CA ALA A 428 61.03 35.35 23.27
C ALA A 428 59.92 36.37 23.04
N ALA A 429 58.70 35.88 22.86
CA ALA A 429 57.48 36.67 22.71
C ALA A 429 56.42 36.15 23.67
N ASP A 430 55.87 37.05 24.48
CA ASP A 430 54.85 36.75 25.48
C ASP A 430 53.46 36.97 24.90
N LEU A 431 52.66 35.92 24.90
CA LEU A 431 51.27 35.95 24.47
C LEU A 431 50.39 35.95 25.72
N GLN A 432 49.50 36.94 25.81
CA GLN A 432 48.59 37.05 26.95
C GLN A 432 47.43 36.07 26.81
N LEU A 433 47.29 35.17 27.79
CA LEU A 433 46.24 34.15 27.76
C LEU A 433 44.83 34.75 27.79
N ALA A 434 44.65 35.92 28.42
CA ALA A 434 43.37 36.63 28.40
C ALA A 434 42.93 37.00 26.97
N LYS A 435 43.86 37.38 26.09
CA LYS A 435 43.57 37.71 24.69
C LYS A 435 43.22 36.46 23.87
N ILE A 436 43.97 35.38 24.07
CA ILE A 436 43.68 34.07 23.47
C ILE A 436 42.30 33.57 23.94
N SER A 437 42.03 33.68 25.24
CA SER A 437 40.75 33.25 25.84
C SER A 437 39.55 34.03 25.29
N ALA A 438 39.70 35.33 25.04
CA ALA A 438 38.66 36.14 24.41
C ALA A 438 38.36 35.67 22.97
N ALA A 439 39.39 35.27 22.20
CA ALA A 439 39.22 34.71 20.87
C ALA A 439 38.49 33.35 20.89
N ILE A 440 38.88 32.45 21.79
CA ILE A 440 38.23 31.14 21.97
C ILE A 440 36.78 31.28 22.44
N SER A 441 36.50 32.24 23.32
CA SER A 441 35.14 32.48 23.85
C SER A 441 34.15 32.94 22.78
N ASN A 442 34.63 33.44 21.63
CA ASN A 442 33.77 33.79 20.49
C ASN A 442 33.37 32.59 19.63
N ILE A 443 34.01 31.43 19.80
CA ILE A 443 33.66 30.19 19.10
C ILE A 443 32.41 29.61 19.76
N LYS A 444 31.25 30.02 19.25
CA LYS A 444 29.94 29.55 19.71
C LYS A 444 29.62 28.18 19.15
N PHE A 445 29.17 27.30 20.03
CA PHE A 445 28.77 25.95 19.68
C PHE A 445 27.34 25.72 20.22
N GLY A 446 26.33 25.71 19.35
CA GLY A 446 24.92 25.81 19.80
C GLY A 446 24.54 27.21 20.30
N GLU A 447 23.44 27.32 21.04
CA GLU A 447 22.98 28.60 21.62
C GLU A 447 23.64 28.88 22.97
N THR A 448 23.78 27.84 23.81
CA THR A 448 24.34 27.96 25.17
C THR A 448 25.69 27.29 25.34
N GLY A 449 26.17 26.57 24.33
CA GLY A 449 27.47 25.93 24.37
C GLY A 449 28.65 26.88 24.17
N PHE A 450 29.84 26.36 24.48
CA PHE A 450 31.07 27.13 24.58
C PHE A 450 32.29 26.29 24.21
N SER A 451 33.38 26.97 23.87
CA SER A 451 34.67 26.34 23.59
C SER A 451 35.70 26.71 24.65
N PHE A 452 36.65 25.82 24.90
CA PHE A 452 37.73 26.00 25.87
C PHE A 452 39.00 25.27 25.41
N LEU A 453 40.14 25.71 25.94
CA LEU A 453 41.46 25.24 25.55
C LEU A 453 42.18 24.64 26.77
N VAL A 454 42.77 23.45 26.59
CA VAL A 454 43.57 22.80 27.63
C VAL A 454 44.91 22.33 27.09
N ASP A 455 45.89 22.16 27.98
CA ASP A 455 47.18 21.59 27.61
C ASP A 455 47.17 20.04 27.63
N LYS A 456 48.33 19.44 27.31
CA LYS A 456 48.59 17.99 27.34
C LYS A 456 48.51 17.34 28.74
N SER A 457 48.42 18.13 29.79
CA SER A 457 48.30 17.68 31.18
C SER A 457 46.90 17.92 31.74
N GLY A 458 46.03 18.61 30.99
CA GLY A 458 44.67 18.99 31.37
C GLY A 458 44.57 20.33 32.11
N HIS A 459 45.63 21.14 32.18
CA HIS A 459 45.53 22.50 32.72
C HIS A 459 44.66 23.35 31.80
N ILE A 460 43.82 24.19 32.42
CA ILE A 460 42.88 25.05 31.70
C ILE A 460 43.64 26.28 31.21
N ILE A 461 43.83 26.37 29.89
CA ILE A 461 44.47 27.53 29.23
C ILE A 461 43.49 28.67 29.07
N ALA A 462 42.28 28.35 28.61
CA ALA A 462 41.21 29.30 28.40
C ALA A 462 39.86 28.62 28.59
N MET A 463 39.01 29.18 29.45
CA MET A 463 37.64 28.68 29.63
C MET A 463 36.72 29.87 29.93
N PRO A 464 35.54 29.96 29.29
CA PRO A 464 34.57 30.99 29.61
C PRO A 464 33.90 30.71 30.94
N VAL A 465 33.31 31.73 31.57
CA VAL A 465 32.69 31.65 32.90
C VAL A 465 31.60 30.55 32.97
N GLN A 466 30.86 30.34 31.89
CA GLN A 466 29.87 29.27 31.79
C GLN A 466 30.52 27.88 31.94
N GLY A 467 31.71 27.68 31.38
CA GLY A 467 32.46 26.43 31.49
C GLY A 467 32.84 26.10 32.92
N TYR A 468 33.37 27.07 33.66
CA TYR A 468 33.66 26.89 35.08
C TYR A 468 32.41 26.46 35.87
N SER A 469 31.26 27.09 35.60
CA SER A 469 30.00 26.71 36.24
C SER A 469 29.53 25.30 35.89
N VAL A 470 29.62 24.88 34.62
CA VAL A 470 29.21 23.54 34.16
C VAL A 470 30.13 22.46 34.72
N PHE A 471 31.44 22.74 34.77
CA PHE A 471 32.45 21.80 35.27
C PHE A 471 32.55 21.80 36.80
N GLY A 472 31.82 22.69 37.49
CA GLY A 472 31.87 22.81 38.95
C GLY A 472 33.23 23.27 39.48
N LEU A 473 33.92 24.09 38.68
CA LEU A 473 35.23 24.67 38.94
C LEU A 473 35.09 26.18 39.21
N GLY A 474 36.13 26.79 39.77
CA GLY A 474 36.28 28.25 39.85
C GLY A 474 37.65 28.65 39.35
N PRO A 475 37.82 29.85 38.76
CA PRO A 475 39.12 30.29 38.24
C PRO A 475 40.18 30.30 39.34
N GLU A 476 41.35 29.77 39.04
CA GLU A 476 42.50 29.73 39.95
C GLU A 476 43.19 31.10 40.05
N GLU A 477 43.57 31.52 41.26
CA GLU A 477 44.49 32.64 41.47
C GLU A 477 45.92 32.10 41.49
N ILE A 478 46.75 32.55 40.54
CA ILE A 478 48.11 32.00 40.32
C ILE A 478 49.15 33.02 40.80
N PRO A 479 50.05 32.65 41.73
CA PRO A 479 51.15 33.51 42.16
C PRO A 479 52.13 33.81 41.01
N VAL A 480 52.84 34.93 41.09
CA VAL A 480 53.87 35.33 40.12
C VAL A 480 54.93 34.24 39.95
N ASN A 481 55.30 33.92 38.70
CA ASN A 481 56.24 32.84 38.33
C ASN A 481 55.78 31.41 38.68
N GLU A 482 54.51 31.20 39.02
CA GLU A 482 53.96 29.86 39.15
C GLU A 482 53.09 29.50 37.94
N ASN A 483 53.04 28.20 37.65
CA ASN A 483 52.15 27.63 36.64
C ASN A 483 50.75 27.39 37.25
N PRO A 484 49.68 27.41 36.44
CA PRO A 484 48.38 26.90 36.87
C PRO A 484 48.52 25.48 37.41
N LYS A 485 47.86 25.19 38.55
CA LYS A 485 47.79 23.84 39.12
C LYS A 485 46.42 23.22 38.90
N GLN A 486 45.39 24.03 38.64
CA GLN A 486 44.05 23.56 38.36
C GLN A 486 43.99 22.87 37.00
N THR A 487 43.40 21.68 37.00
CA THR A 487 43.16 20.88 35.80
C THR A 487 41.67 20.63 35.60
N ILE A 488 41.29 20.22 34.39
CA ILE A 488 39.93 19.75 34.11
C ILE A 488 39.56 18.48 34.90
N PHE A 489 40.53 17.78 35.49
CA PHE A 489 40.29 16.61 36.34
C PHE A 489 39.79 16.98 37.75
N ASP A 490 39.95 18.24 38.18
CA ASP A 490 39.52 18.71 39.51
C ASP A 490 37.99 18.84 39.64
N THR A 491 37.26 18.60 38.56
CA THR A 491 35.79 18.54 38.59
C THR A 491 35.29 17.43 39.52
N LYS A 492 34.23 17.73 40.26
CA LYS A 492 33.54 16.75 41.12
C LYS A 492 32.61 15.80 40.35
N LEU A 493 32.41 16.05 39.04
CA LEU A 493 31.53 15.27 38.20
C LEU A 493 32.28 14.08 37.58
N LEU A 494 31.96 12.86 38.05
CA LEU A 494 32.64 11.63 37.61
C LEU A 494 32.60 11.43 36.08
N VAL A 495 31.50 11.83 35.44
CA VAL A 495 31.32 11.73 33.98
C VAL A 495 32.31 12.65 33.24
N LEU A 496 32.57 13.84 33.75
CA LEU A 496 33.51 14.78 33.15
C LEU A 496 34.97 14.34 33.32
N GLN A 497 35.30 13.65 34.43
CA GLN A 497 36.66 13.09 34.62
C GLN A 497 37.02 12.04 33.55
N GLN A 498 36.04 11.26 33.09
CA GLN A 498 36.25 10.28 32.01
C GLN A 498 36.51 10.95 30.66
N ILE A 499 35.77 12.02 30.35
CA ILE A 499 35.99 12.79 29.11
C ILE A 499 37.31 13.56 29.17
N ALA A 500 37.68 14.08 30.33
CA ALA A 500 38.92 14.82 30.52
C ALA A 500 40.15 14.03 30.02
N GLN A 501 40.17 12.71 30.22
CA GLN A 501 41.22 11.85 29.67
C GLN A 501 41.28 11.88 28.14
N ARG A 502 40.11 11.89 27.47
CA ARG A 502 40.02 11.96 26.00
C ARG A 502 40.32 13.35 25.45
N ILE A 503 39.91 14.40 26.17
CA ILE A 503 40.29 15.78 25.80
C ILE A 503 41.82 15.89 25.81
N VAL A 504 42.45 15.41 26.89
CA VAL A 504 43.91 15.47 27.05
C VAL A 504 44.65 14.60 26.03
N SER A 505 44.14 13.40 25.71
CA SER A 505 44.75 12.55 24.67
C SER A 505 44.76 13.26 23.30
N GLY A 506 43.74 14.08 23.03
CA GLY A 506 43.60 14.85 21.80
C GLY A 506 43.15 14.04 20.60
N GLU A 507 42.56 12.87 20.84
CA GLU A 507 41.91 12.11 19.78
C GLU A 507 40.72 12.92 19.23
N PRO A 508 40.74 13.31 17.94
CA PRO A 508 39.64 14.04 17.35
C PRO A 508 38.36 13.20 17.42
N GLY A 509 37.25 13.82 17.80
CA GLY A 509 35.97 13.11 17.85
C GLY A 509 34.88 13.81 18.64
N LEU A 510 33.66 13.28 18.53
CA LEU A 510 32.49 13.70 19.27
C LEU A 510 32.23 12.73 20.41
N GLN A 511 31.94 13.25 21.60
CA GLN A 511 31.53 12.48 22.77
C GLN A 511 30.19 12.94 23.29
N THR A 512 29.36 12.01 23.76
CA THR A 512 28.07 12.33 24.36
C THR A 512 28.12 12.03 25.84
N ILE A 513 27.70 12.99 26.66
CA ILE A 513 27.66 12.84 28.12
C ILE A 513 26.42 13.45 28.74
N SER A 514 25.91 12.77 29.77
CA SER A 514 24.76 13.26 30.53
C SER A 514 25.21 14.01 31.78
N ILE A 515 24.83 15.29 31.89
CA ILE A 515 25.02 16.11 33.08
C ILE A 515 23.63 16.57 33.54
N ASN A 516 23.27 16.29 34.79
CA ASN A 516 21.95 16.64 35.36
C ASN A 516 20.76 16.17 34.49
N ASN A 517 20.87 14.99 33.90
CA ASN A 517 19.86 14.39 33.01
C ASN A 517 19.64 15.12 31.67
N VAL A 518 20.59 15.98 31.28
CA VAL A 518 20.68 16.60 29.96
C VAL A 518 21.88 15.99 29.23
N GLU A 519 21.67 15.47 28.03
CA GLU A 519 22.76 15.02 27.17
C GLU A 519 23.47 16.20 26.52
N ASN A 520 24.80 16.14 26.50
CA ASN A 520 25.67 17.17 25.96
C ASN A 520 26.71 16.52 25.05
N TYR A 521 27.01 17.21 23.96
CA TYR A 521 28.08 16.88 23.05
C TYR A 521 29.37 17.58 23.46
N VAL A 522 30.48 16.83 23.40
CA VAL A 522 31.85 17.32 23.59
C VAL A 522 32.66 16.98 22.35
N ALA A 523 33.04 17.99 21.59
CA ALA A 523 33.85 17.84 20.38
C ALA A 523 35.30 18.24 20.66
N ILE A 524 36.27 17.45 20.23
CA ILE A 524 37.70 17.64 20.56
C ILE A 524 38.51 17.74 19.27
N ALA A 525 39.45 18.69 19.22
CA ALA A 525 40.43 18.82 18.15
C ALA A 525 41.80 19.29 18.70
N PRO A 526 42.92 18.68 18.26
CA PRO A 526 44.26 19.09 18.70
C PRO A 526 44.75 20.34 17.95
N LEU A 527 45.59 21.13 18.63
CA LEU A 527 46.43 22.18 18.04
C LEU A 527 47.86 21.64 17.95
N GLU A 528 48.41 21.57 16.75
CA GLU A 528 49.71 20.91 16.49
C GLU A 528 50.88 21.81 16.90
N THR A 529 50.74 23.13 16.79
CA THR A 529 51.83 24.09 17.08
C THR A 529 52.18 24.16 18.56
N THR A 530 51.16 24.17 19.43
CA THR A 530 51.33 24.30 20.90
C THR A 530 51.16 22.99 21.66
N ASN A 531 50.64 21.93 21.00
CA ASN A 531 50.12 20.71 21.64
C ASN A 531 48.93 20.94 22.58
N TYR A 532 48.20 22.04 22.43
CA TYR A 532 46.95 22.27 23.14
C TYR A 532 45.79 21.50 22.51
N ARG A 533 44.64 21.50 23.18
CA ARG A 533 43.42 20.78 22.81
C ARG A 533 42.26 21.75 22.87
N LEU A 534 41.64 22.00 21.72
CA LEU A 534 40.40 22.76 21.66
C LEU A 534 39.24 21.78 21.88
N ALA A 535 38.42 22.08 22.89
CA ALA A 535 37.22 21.33 23.18
C ALA A 535 36.00 22.25 23.13
N ALA A 536 34.93 21.81 22.48
CA ALA A 536 33.65 22.49 22.46
C ALA A 536 32.59 21.65 23.17
N PHE A 537 31.74 22.30 23.96
CA PHE A 537 30.69 21.71 24.77
C PHE A 537 29.34 22.34 24.42
N ALA A 538 28.30 21.56 24.12
CA ALA A 538 26.94 22.06 23.96
C ALA A 538 25.85 21.00 24.26
N PRO A 539 24.64 21.39 24.68
CA PRO A 539 23.52 20.46 24.84
C PRO A 539 23.14 19.79 23.51
N SER A 540 22.89 18.49 23.51
CA SER A 540 22.52 17.74 22.31
C SER A 540 21.18 18.20 21.74
N THR A 541 20.26 18.68 22.58
CA THR A 541 18.94 19.17 22.20
C THR A 541 18.98 20.45 21.36
N GLU A 542 19.98 21.32 21.57
CA GLU A 542 20.16 22.55 20.78
C GLU A 542 20.67 22.22 19.37
N LEU A 543 21.61 21.27 19.29
CA LEU A 543 22.20 20.85 18.03
C LEU A 543 21.26 19.92 17.23
N ASN A 544 20.30 19.28 17.91
CA ASN A 544 19.27 18.43 17.30
C ASN A 544 17.88 19.10 17.20
N GLY A 545 17.76 20.42 17.43
CA GLY A 545 16.45 21.11 17.51
C GLY A 545 15.59 20.99 16.24
N SER A 546 16.21 21.04 15.06
CA SER A 546 15.54 20.86 13.75
C SER A 546 15.02 19.43 13.54
N ILE A 547 15.53 18.46 14.30
CA ILE A 547 15.17 17.04 14.18
C ILE A 547 13.95 16.72 15.05
N VAL A 548 13.90 17.26 16.27
CA VAL A 548 12.75 17.07 17.16
C VAL A 548 11.49 17.70 16.53
N THR A 549 11.64 18.84 15.86
CA THR A 549 10.58 19.48 15.08
C THR A 549 10.16 18.60 13.89
N THR A 550 11.10 18.10 13.10
CA THR A 550 10.81 17.17 11.98
C THR A 550 10.11 15.89 12.45
N ARG A 551 10.53 15.31 13.58
CA ARG A 551 9.89 14.11 14.18
C ARG A 551 8.43 14.41 14.54
N ASN A 552 8.18 15.54 15.18
CA ASN A 552 6.84 15.95 15.58
C ASN A 552 5.96 16.26 14.37
N GLU A 553 6.51 16.88 13.32
CA GLU A 553 5.79 17.12 12.06
C GLU A 553 5.41 15.82 11.37
N VAL A 554 6.34 14.87 11.22
CA VAL A 554 6.07 13.55 10.63
C VAL A 554 5.00 12.81 11.45
N GLN A 555 5.10 12.81 12.78
CA GLN A 555 4.09 12.17 13.63
C GLN A 555 2.71 12.81 13.48
N ASN A 556 2.64 14.14 13.44
CA ASN A 556 1.38 14.86 13.28
C ASN A 556 0.75 14.63 11.90
N GLU A 557 1.56 14.64 10.84
CA GLU A 557 1.10 14.43 9.46
C GLU A 557 0.58 12.99 9.26
N VAL A 558 1.30 12.01 9.80
CA VAL A 558 0.90 10.60 9.78
C VAL A 558 -0.40 10.39 10.57
N GLN A 559 -0.51 10.99 11.77
CA GLN A 559 -1.72 10.89 12.59
C GLN A 559 -2.93 11.60 11.95
N SER A 560 -2.70 12.73 11.29
CA SER A 560 -3.72 13.45 10.51
C SER A 560 -4.24 12.59 9.35
N THR A 561 -3.31 11.97 8.60
CA THR A 561 -3.63 11.06 7.50
C THR A 561 -4.47 9.87 7.99
N LEU A 562 -4.10 9.25 9.12
CA LEU A 562 -4.87 8.17 9.73
C LEU A 562 -6.29 8.59 10.14
N ARG A 563 -6.44 9.76 10.77
CA ARG A 563 -7.77 10.29 11.11
C ARG A 563 -8.64 10.46 9.87
N SER A 564 -8.07 11.01 8.79
CA SER A 564 -8.81 11.20 7.53
C SER A 564 -9.20 9.86 6.88
N ALA A 565 -8.30 8.87 6.85
CA ALA A 565 -8.57 7.53 6.34
C ALA A 565 -9.66 6.81 7.16
N GLY A 566 -9.61 6.95 8.48
CA GLY A 566 -10.64 6.46 9.39
C GLY A 566 -12.01 7.06 9.08
N VAL A 567 -12.09 8.38 8.88
CA VAL A 567 -13.34 9.08 8.49
C VAL A 567 -13.89 8.55 7.16
N ILE A 568 -13.04 8.36 6.15
CA ILE A 568 -13.46 7.82 4.85
C ILE A 568 -14.04 6.40 5.00
N LEU A 569 -13.37 5.53 5.76
CA LEU A 569 -13.85 4.17 6.03
C LEU A 569 -15.21 4.18 6.75
N ILE A 570 -15.43 5.10 7.68
CA ILE A 570 -16.74 5.29 8.35
C ILE A 570 -17.81 5.71 7.34
N VAL A 571 -17.51 6.69 6.49
CA VAL A 571 -18.46 7.18 5.48
C VAL A 571 -18.84 6.05 4.51
N LEU A 572 -17.86 5.28 4.03
CA LEU A 572 -18.09 4.12 3.18
C LEU A 572 -18.95 3.07 3.89
N PHE A 573 -18.69 2.81 5.17
CA PHE A 573 -19.47 1.86 5.95
C PHE A 573 -20.92 2.34 6.18
N VAL A 574 -21.12 3.60 6.55
CA VAL A 574 -22.46 4.19 6.70
C VAL A 574 -23.21 4.16 5.37
N GLY A 575 -22.53 4.43 4.26
CA GLY A 575 -23.07 4.25 2.91
C GLY A 575 -23.52 2.81 2.65
N ALA A 576 -22.67 1.83 2.96
CA ALA A 576 -23.00 0.40 2.83
C ALA A 576 -24.18 -0.02 3.72
N LEU A 577 -24.28 0.50 4.96
CA LEU A 577 -25.41 0.26 5.86
C LEU A 577 -26.71 0.82 5.28
N ILE A 578 -26.69 2.05 4.75
CA ILE A 578 -27.85 2.68 4.11
C ILE A 578 -28.29 1.86 2.90
N ILE A 579 -27.34 1.45 2.04
CA ILE A 579 -27.60 0.62 0.85
C ILE A 579 -28.19 -0.73 1.27
N SER A 580 -27.63 -1.38 2.30
CA SER A 580 -28.14 -2.66 2.81
C SER A 580 -29.58 -2.56 3.30
N LEU A 581 -29.91 -1.53 4.07
CA LEU A 581 -31.27 -1.28 4.56
C LEU A 581 -32.24 -0.94 3.40
N TRP A 582 -31.74 -0.27 2.37
CA TRP A 582 -32.50 0.05 1.16
C TRP A 582 -32.81 -1.20 0.34
N ILE A 583 -31.80 -2.02 0.01
CA ILE A 583 -31.96 -3.30 -0.72
C ILE A 583 -32.94 -4.22 0.02
N GLY A 584 -32.78 -4.35 1.34
CA GLY A 584 -33.68 -5.15 2.17
C GLY A 584 -35.16 -4.71 2.06
N ARG A 585 -35.43 -3.42 1.89
CA ARG A 585 -36.79 -2.90 1.69
C ARG A 585 -37.30 -3.06 0.27
N VAL A 586 -36.45 -2.84 -0.74
CA VAL A 586 -36.82 -2.91 -2.17
C VAL A 586 -37.22 -4.33 -2.55
N ILE A 587 -36.48 -5.34 -2.10
CA ILE A 587 -36.74 -6.74 -2.46
C ILE A 587 -37.85 -7.36 -1.60
N THR A 588 -37.83 -7.13 -0.28
CA THR A 588 -38.72 -7.87 0.63
C THR A 588 -40.16 -7.35 0.63
N ARG A 589 -40.38 -6.04 0.45
CA ARG A 589 -41.74 -5.46 0.53
C ARG A 589 -42.70 -5.99 -0.55
N PRO A 590 -42.32 -6.06 -1.84
CA PRO A 590 -43.17 -6.65 -2.88
C PRO A 590 -43.52 -8.11 -2.58
N LEU A 591 -42.53 -8.90 -2.12
CA LEU A 591 -42.72 -10.31 -1.79
C LEU A 591 -43.72 -10.52 -0.64
N ILE A 592 -43.59 -9.77 0.47
CA ILE A 592 -44.52 -9.89 1.61
C ILE A 592 -45.95 -9.51 1.20
N ARG A 593 -46.14 -8.45 0.40
CA ARG A 593 -47.48 -8.06 -0.06
C ARG A 593 -48.09 -9.10 -0.99
N LEU A 594 -47.27 -9.69 -1.86
CA LEU A 594 -47.71 -10.79 -2.70
C LEU A 594 -48.14 -11.98 -1.85
N THR A 595 -47.33 -12.40 -0.86
CA THR A 595 -47.69 -13.47 0.08
C THR A 595 -49.00 -13.17 0.80
N LYS A 596 -49.20 -11.94 1.30
CA LYS A 596 -50.46 -11.55 1.96
C LYS A 596 -51.67 -11.60 1.01
N THR A 597 -51.47 -11.26 -0.26
CA THR A 597 -52.53 -11.36 -1.28
C THR A 597 -52.86 -12.82 -1.56
N VAL A 598 -51.83 -13.68 -1.64
CA VAL A 598 -52.00 -15.14 -1.78
C VAL A 598 -52.80 -15.71 -0.61
N GLU A 599 -52.48 -15.32 0.63
CA GLU A 599 -53.21 -15.74 1.83
C GLU A 599 -54.68 -15.26 1.81
N GLN A 600 -54.95 -14.05 1.30
CA GLN A 600 -56.32 -13.54 1.15
C GLN A 600 -57.13 -14.37 0.14
N VAL A 601 -56.54 -14.71 -1.01
CA VAL A 601 -57.18 -15.58 -2.01
C VAL A 601 -57.41 -16.97 -1.44
N ALA A 602 -56.41 -17.56 -0.77
CA ALA A 602 -56.52 -18.86 -0.11
C ALA A 602 -57.55 -18.87 1.04
N GLY A 603 -57.73 -17.74 1.72
CA GLY A 603 -58.73 -17.53 2.78
C GLY A 603 -60.16 -17.28 2.27
N GLY A 604 -60.39 -17.34 0.96
CA GLY A 604 -61.73 -17.22 0.34
C GLY A 604 -62.04 -15.86 -0.27
N ASN A 605 -61.16 -14.86 -0.16
CA ASN A 605 -61.30 -13.58 -0.88
C ASN A 605 -60.67 -13.68 -2.28
N ILE A 606 -61.41 -14.32 -3.19
CA ILE A 606 -60.97 -14.63 -4.56
C ILE A 606 -60.83 -13.41 -5.48
N SER A 607 -61.33 -12.25 -5.04
CA SER A 607 -61.19 -10.97 -5.77
C SER A 607 -59.91 -10.22 -5.43
N ALA A 608 -59.13 -10.69 -4.44
CA ALA A 608 -57.86 -10.06 -4.10
C ALA A 608 -56.86 -10.16 -5.27
N ARG A 609 -56.17 -9.05 -5.57
CA ARG A 609 -55.16 -8.96 -6.63
C ARG A 609 -53.90 -8.32 -6.08
N ALA A 610 -52.74 -8.87 -6.44
CA ALA A 610 -51.44 -8.37 -6.05
C ALA A 610 -51.08 -7.16 -6.90
N LYS A 611 -50.63 -6.08 -6.27
CA LYS A 611 -50.22 -4.88 -7.01
C LYS A 611 -48.85 -5.10 -7.66
N VAL A 612 -48.76 -4.85 -8.96
CA VAL A 612 -47.52 -4.98 -9.74
C VAL A 612 -46.75 -3.66 -9.65
N GLU A 613 -45.71 -3.61 -8.82
CA GLU A 613 -44.95 -2.38 -8.53
C GLU A 613 -43.55 -2.36 -9.17
N SER A 614 -43.06 -3.50 -9.67
CA SER A 614 -41.73 -3.63 -10.28
C SER A 614 -41.78 -4.28 -11.67
N GLY A 615 -40.77 -3.99 -12.49
CA GLY A 615 -40.50 -4.65 -13.77
C GLY A 615 -39.66 -5.93 -13.63
N ASP A 616 -39.07 -6.15 -12.45
CA ASP A 616 -38.21 -7.29 -12.13
C ASP A 616 -38.98 -8.60 -11.86
N GLU A 617 -38.27 -9.62 -11.37
CA GLU A 617 -38.79 -10.95 -11.06
C GLU A 617 -39.94 -10.91 -10.05
N THR A 618 -39.94 -9.97 -9.10
CA THR A 618 -41.04 -9.82 -8.13
C THR A 618 -42.31 -9.31 -8.80
N GLY A 619 -42.17 -8.44 -9.79
CA GLY A 619 -43.27 -7.95 -10.62
C GLY A 619 -43.83 -9.01 -11.56
N ILE A 620 -42.96 -9.81 -12.16
CA ILE A 620 -43.36 -10.98 -12.97
C ILE A 620 -44.18 -11.95 -12.11
N LEU A 621 -43.71 -12.26 -10.90
CA LEU A 621 -44.41 -13.17 -9.99
C LEU A 621 -45.79 -12.63 -9.59
N ALA A 622 -45.92 -11.33 -9.33
CA ALA A 622 -47.21 -10.70 -9.04
C ALA A 622 -48.19 -10.77 -10.23
N ARG A 623 -47.70 -10.56 -11.47
CA ARG A 623 -48.52 -10.71 -12.70
C ARG A 623 -49.01 -12.14 -12.88
N SER A 624 -48.11 -13.11 -12.75
CA SER A 624 -48.44 -14.55 -12.87
C SER A 624 -49.45 -14.98 -11.81
N PHE A 625 -49.29 -14.50 -10.57
CA PHE A 625 -50.26 -14.77 -9.51
C PHE A 625 -51.65 -14.18 -9.82
N ASN A 626 -51.73 -12.94 -10.31
CA ASN A 626 -53.01 -12.33 -10.67
C ASN A 626 -53.74 -13.09 -11.78
N ILE A 627 -53.02 -13.60 -12.78
CA ILE A 627 -53.59 -14.44 -13.85
C ILE A 627 -54.20 -15.71 -13.25
N MET A 628 -53.51 -16.34 -12.29
CA MET A 628 -54.02 -17.54 -11.61
C MET A 628 -55.25 -17.21 -10.74
N ALA A 629 -55.24 -16.11 -9.98
CA ALA A 629 -56.37 -15.68 -9.16
C ALA A 629 -57.60 -15.30 -10.01
N GLU A 630 -57.41 -14.73 -11.20
CA GLU A 630 -58.49 -14.44 -12.15
C GLU A 630 -59.19 -15.71 -12.63
N ARG A 631 -58.40 -16.69 -13.08
CA ARG A 631 -58.92 -18.00 -13.50
C ARG A 631 -59.70 -18.69 -12.38
N LEU A 632 -59.22 -18.59 -11.14
CA LEU A 632 -59.88 -19.15 -9.96
C LEU A 632 -61.23 -18.45 -9.69
N ASN A 633 -61.28 -17.12 -9.82
CA ASN A 633 -62.48 -16.32 -9.64
C ASN A 633 -63.55 -16.64 -10.70
N GLU A 634 -63.15 -16.78 -11.97
CA GLU A 634 -64.03 -17.22 -13.07
C GLU A 634 -64.63 -18.61 -12.83
N THR A 635 -63.86 -19.53 -12.25
CA THR A 635 -64.37 -20.88 -11.92
C THR A 635 -65.35 -20.91 -10.76
N LEU A 636 -65.20 -20.04 -9.76
CA LEU A 636 -66.03 -20.04 -8.55
C LEU A 636 -67.31 -19.21 -8.70
N LEU A 637 -67.28 -18.09 -9.43
CA LEU A 637 -68.47 -17.26 -9.69
C LEU A 637 -69.49 -17.94 -10.62
N GLY A 638 -69.11 -19.01 -11.32
CA GLY A 638 -69.98 -19.73 -12.24
C GLY A 638 -70.79 -20.88 -11.63
N LEU A 639 -70.84 -21.03 -10.29
CA LEU A 639 -71.25 -22.31 -9.68
C LEU A 639 -72.72 -22.43 -9.21
N GLU A 640 -73.53 -21.38 -9.18
CA GLU A 640 -74.94 -21.49 -8.71
C GLU A 640 -75.99 -21.34 -9.82
N GLU A 641 -75.73 -20.60 -10.89
CA GLU A 641 -76.68 -20.44 -12.00
C GLU A 641 -76.59 -21.57 -13.05
N ARG A 642 -75.48 -22.32 -13.06
CA ARG A 642 -75.17 -23.33 -14.11
C ARG A 642 -75.53 -24.78 -13.79
N ILE A 643 -76.22 -25.05 -12.68
CA ILE A 643 -76.59 -26.43 -12.31
C ILE A 643 -77.91 -26.87 -12.96
N SER A 644 -78.84 -25.95 -13.27
CA SER A 644 -80.17 -26.34 -13.79
C SER A 644 -80.27 -26.36 -15.32
N GLU A 645 -79.58 -25.46 -16.03
CA GLU A 645 -79.65 -25.40 -17.50
C GLU A 645 -78.67 -26.36 -18.20
N ARG A 646 -77.58 -26.81 -17.53
CA ARG A 646 -76.56 -27.67 -18.16
C ARG A 646 -77.03 -29.08 -18.47
N THR A 647 -78.06 -29.59 -17.80
CA THR A 647 -78.45 -31.02 -17.93
C THR A 647 -79.01 -31.32 -19.33
N LYS A 648 -79.55 -30.34 -20.05
CA LYS A 648 -80.06 -30.52 -21.43
C LYS A 648 -79.11 -30.02 -22.53
N ALA A 649 -78.14 -29.16 -22.19
CA ALA A 649 -77.14 -28.68 -23.14
C ALA A 649 -75.87 -29.58 -23.22
N LEU A 650 -75.63 -30.41 -22.19
CA LEU A 650 -74.44 -31.28 -22.09
C LEU A 650 -74.40 -32.39 -23.15
N GLU A 651 -75.55 -32.89 -23.60
CA GLU A 651 -75.58 -33.96 -24.61
C GLU A 651 -75.13 -33.45 -25.99
N LYS A 652 -75.45 -32.19 -26.32
CA LYS A 652 -75.12 -31.57 -27.61
C LYS A 652 -73.71 -30.95 -27.67
N ILE A 653 -73.11 -30.62 -26.52
CA ILE A 653 -71.76 -30.05 -26.42
C ILE A 653 -70.68 -31.15 -26.28
N SER A 654 -71.02 -32.29 -25.67
CA SER A 654 -70.12 -33.46 -25.56
C SER A 654 -69.65 -33.96 -26.94
N GLU A 655 -70.56 -34.05 -27.92
CA GLU A 655 -70.22 -34.46 -29.29
C GLU A 655 -69.27 -33.47 -29.99
N SER A 656 -69.43 -32.15 -29.77
CA SER A 656 -68.58 -31.13 -30.41
C SER A 656 -67.18 -31.00 -29.77
N ASN A 657 -67.07 -31.15 -28.45
CA ASN A 657 -65.79 -31.11 -27.76
C ASN A 657 -64.94 -32.36 -27.99
N ALA A 658 -65.55 -33.53 -28.17
CA ALA A 658 -64.81 -34.74 -28.55
C ALA A 658 -64.12 -34.56 -29.91
N TYR A 659 -64.80 -33.96 -30.89
CA TYR A 659 -64.24 -33.64 -32.21
C TYR A 659 -63.09 -32.61 -32.16
N ARG A 660 -63.24 -31.54 -31.36
CA ARG A 660 -62.19 -30.51 -31.19
C ARG A 660 -60.96 -31.01 -30.42
N ALA A 661 -61.15 -31.92 -29.47
CA ALA A 661 -60.05 -32.53 -28.73
C ALA A 661 -59.15 -33.38 -29.65
N THR A 662 -59.73 -34.15 -30.58
CA THR A 662 -58.98 -34.96 -31.56
C THR A 662 -58.24 -34.10 -32.59
N GLN A 663 -58.81 -32.96 -32.99
CA GLN A 663 -58.18 -31.96 -33.87
C GLN A 663 -56.94 -31.32 -33.20
N PHE A 664 -57.05 -30.89 -31.94
CA PHE A 664 -55.91 -30.32 -31.21
C PHE A 664 -54.81 -31.34 -30.88
N GLU A 665 -55.17 -32.61 -30.61
CA GLU A 665 -54.19 -33.68 -30.41
C GLU A 665 -53.35 -33.92 -31.67
N SER A 666 -53.99 -33.90 -32.84
CA SER A 666 -53.32 -34.06 -34.15
C SER A 666 -52.36 -32.91 -34.45
N ILE A 667 -52.77 -31.65 -34.17
CA ILE A 667 -51.91 -30.46 -34.33
C ILE A 667 -50.73 -30.51 -33.34
N ALA A 668 -50.96 -30.87 -32.08
CA ALA A 668 -49.91 -30.98 -31.06
C ALA A 668 -48.89 -32.09 -31.38
N GLN A 669 -49.28 -33.12 -32.13
CA GLN A 669 -48.36 -34.16 -32.61
C GLN A 669 -47.53 -33.68 -33.80
N ILE A 670 -48.12 -32.94 -34.75
CA ILE A 670 -47.39 -32.31 -35.87
C ILE A 670 -46.33 -31.33 -35.35
N SER A 671 -46.69 -30.48 -34.39
CA SER A 671 -45.74 -29.54 -33.75
C SER A 671 -44.57 -30.24 -33.03
N ARG A 672 -44.80 -31.47 -32.52
CA ARG A 672 -43.72 -32.29 -31.91
C ARG A 672 -42.75 -32.83 -32.94
N THR A 673 -43.24 -33.27 -34.11
CA THR A 673 -42.37 -33.68 -35.23
C THR A 673 -41.52 -32.50 -35.73
N ILE A 674 -42.12 -31.31 -35.84
CA ILE A 674 -41.44 -30.06 -36.25
C ILE A 674 -40.33 -29.66 -35.27
N SER A 675 -40.48 -29.95 -33.98
CA SER A 675 -39.51 -29.60 -32.93
C SER A 675 -38.35 -30.59 -32.76
N SER A 676 -38.20 -31.58 -33.64
CA SER A 676 -37.12 -32.58 -33.54
C SER A 676 -35.80 -32.06 -34.16
N ASN A 677 -34.65 -32.36 -33.52
CA ASN A 677 -33.30 -31.95 -33.97
C ASN A 677 -32.88 -32.69 -35.25
N GLN A 678 -33.50 -32.37 -36.39
CA GLN A 678 -33.25 -32.98 -37.70
C GLN A 678 -32.69 -31.97 -38.71
N THR A 679 -32.04 -32.48 -39.76
CA THR A 679 -31.58 -31.65 -40.88
C THR A 679 -32.73 -31.32 -41.83
N LEU A 680 -32.63 -30.21 -42.58
CA LEU A 680 -33.67 -29.78 -43.53
C LEU A 680 -34.07 -30.88 -44.52
N GLY A 681 -33.12 -31.73 -44.93
CA GLY A 681 -33.34 -32.80 -45.89
C GLY A 681 -34.24 -33.93 -45.39
N THR A 682 -34.34 -34.15 -44.08
CA THR A 682 -35.24 -35.16 -43.49
C THR A 682 -36.50 -34.54 -42.90
N LEU A 683 -36.39 -33.32 -42.36
CA LEU A 683 -37.46 -32.61 -41.69
C LEU A 683 -38.58 -32.17 -42.65
N LEU A 684 -38.22 -31.54 -43.78
CA LEU A 684 -39.22 -30.99 -44.72
C LEU A 684 -40.07 -32.07 -45.39
N PRO A 685 -39.51 -33.21 -45.87
CA PRO A 685 -40.33 -34.32 -46.38
C PRO A 685 -41.29 -34.89 -45.33
N GLN A 686 -40.84 -35.07 -44.08
CA GLN A 686 -41.70 -35.55 -42.99
C GLN A 686 -42.86 -34.60 -42.71
N ILE A 687 -42.61 -33.29 -42.76
CA ILE A 687 -43.65 -32.27 -42.60
C ILE A 687 -44.69 -32.39 -43.72
N THR A 688 -44.26 -32.46 -44.99
CA THR A 688 -45.20 -32.57 -46.12
C THR A 688 -46.04 -33.85 -46.05
N GLU A 689 -45.44 -34.98 -45.66
CA GLU A 689 -46.14 -36.26 -45.52
C GLU A 689 -47.17 -36.19 -44.38
N THR A 690 -46.75 -35.68 -43.22
CA THR A 690 -47.62 -35.63 -42.02
C THR A 690 -48.82 -34.70 -42.24
N ILE A 691 -48.62 -33.53 -42.88
CA ILE A 691 -49.71 -32.59 -43.19
C ILE A 691 -50.71 -33.26 -44.14
N ALA A 692 -50.22 -33.94 -45.18
CA ALA A 692 -51.09 -34.60 -46.15
C ALA A 692 -51.88 -35.76 -45.53
N GLU A 693 -51.23 -36.65 -44.78
CA GLU A 693 -51.87 -37.81 -44.15
C GLU A 693 -52.90 -37.42 -43.09
N ARG A 694 -52.58 -36.44 -42.25
CA ARG A 694 -53.42 -36.09 -41.09
C ARG A 694 -54.58 -35.17 -41.43
N LEU A 695 -54.41 -34.30 -42.43
CA LEU A 695 -55.44 -33.36 -42.86
C LEU A 695 -56.16 -33.80 -44.15
N GLY A 696 -55.70 -34.88 -44.79
CA GLY A 696 -56.37 -35.51 -45.93
C GLY A 696 -56.25 -34.71 -47.24
N PHE A 697 -55.15 -33.99 -47.44
CA PHE A 697 -54.92 -33.19 -48.65
C PHE A 697 -54.24 -33.98 -49.76
N TYR A 698 -54.58 -33.63 -51.00
CA TYR A 698 -54.10 -34.32 -52.21
C TYR A 698 -52.61 -34.07 -52.46
N HIS A 699 -52.18 -32.82 -52.31
CA HIS A 699 -50.79 -32.41 -52.48
C HIS A 699 -50.40 -31.44 -51.37
N VAL A 700 -49.21 -31.62 -50.83
CA VAL A 700 -48.51 -30.66 -49.99
C VAL A 700 -47.08 -30.55 -50.52
N GLY A 701 -46.65 -29.33 -50.80
CA GLY A 701 -45.31 -29.00 -51.29
C GLY A 701 -44.69 -27.88 -50.46
N ILE A 702 -43.38 -27.96 -50.21
CA ILE A 702 -42.61 -26.87 -49.60
C ILE A 702 -41.64 -26.35 -50.65
N PHE A 703 -41.74 -25.05 -50.91
CA PHE A 703 -40.84 -24.30 -51.77
C PHE A 703 -39.92 -23.44 -50.92
N LEU A 704 -38.61 -23.43 -51.21
CA LEU A 704 -37.66 -22.50 -50.61
C LEU A 704 -37.10 -21.55 -51.68
N LEU A 705 -36.84 -20.31 -51.29
CA LEU A 705 -36.18 -19.33 -52.15
C LEU A 705 -34.71 -19.70 -52.35
N ASP A 706 -34.22 -19.52 -53.57
CA ASP A 706 -32.79 -19.57 -53.86
C ASP A 706 -32.04 -18.37 -53.24
N PHE A 707 -30.71 -18.40 -53.27
CA PHE A 707 -29.88 -17.38 -52.63
C PHE A 707 -30.16 -15.96 -53.17
N HIS A 708 -30.48 -15.84 -54.46
CA HIS A 708 -30.80 -14.57 -55.12
C HIS A 708 -32.28 -14.17 -54.99
N LYS A 709 -33.13 -15.02 -54.41
CA LYS A 709 -34.60 -14.85 -54.29
C LYS A 709 -35.30 -14.65 -55.63
N GLU A 710 -34.73 -15.19 -56.70
CA GLU A 710 -35.29 -15.14 -58.04
C GLU A 710 -36.26 -16.30 -58.29
N TYR A 711 -35.98 -17.46 -57.68
CA TYR A 711 -36.78 -18.67 -57.86
C TYR A 711 -37.22 -19.28 -56.53
N ALA A 712 -38.47 -19.76 -56.50
CA ALA A 712 -38.99 -20.66 -55.49
C ALA A 712 -38.78 -22.11 -55.96
N ILE A 713 -37.93 -22.86 -55.27
CA ILE A 713 -37.53 -24.23 -55.62
C ILE A 713 -38.30 -25.21 -54.73
N LEU A 714 -38.95 -26.20 -55.33
CA LEU A 714 -39.61 -27.27 -54.58
C LEU A 714 -38.54 -28.15 -53.90
N VAL A 715 -38.58 -28.24 -52.58
CA VAL A 715 -37.60 -29.01 -51.78
C VAL A 715 -38.19 -30.20 -51.04
N ALA A 716 -39.52 -30.23 -50.86
CA ALA A 716 -40.23 -31.38 -50.30
C ALA A 716 -41.66 -31.44 -50.85
N ALA A 717 -42.18 -32.65 -51.03
CA ALA A 717 -43.56 -32.88 -51.43
C ALA A 717 -44.00 -34.33 -51.12
N ASN A 718 -45.27 -34.54 -50.80
CA ASN A 718 -45.81 -35.87 -50.46
C ASN A 718 -46.25 -36.68 -51.72
N SER A 719 -46.97 -36.02 -52.63
CA SER A 719 -47.72 -36.69 -53.70
C SER A 719 -46.81 -37.27 -54.79
N ILE A 720 -47.34 -38.20 -55.59
CA ILE A 720 -46.64 -38.78 -56.75
C ILE A 720 -46.22 -37.69 -57.76
N GLY A 721 -47.10 -36.73 -58.04
CA GLY A 721 -46.78 -35.56 -58.89
C GLY A 721 -45.68 -34.68 -58.29
N GLY A 722 -45.77 -34.43 -56.99
CA GLY A 722 -44.73 -33.78 -56.17
C GLY A 722 -43.36 -34.45 -56.29
N LYS A 723 -43.30 -35.78 -56.21
CA LYS A 723 -42.05 -36.54 -56.34
C LYS A 723 -41.43 -36.38 -57.73
N LYS A 724 -42.24 -36.45 -58.79
CA LYS A 724 -41.76 -36.15 -60.17
C LYS A 724 -41.24 -34.72 -60.30
N MET A 725 -41.86 -33.75 -59.64
CA MET A 725 -41.41 -32.37 -59.60
C MET A 725 -40.08 -32.20 -58.85
N LEU A 726 -39.88 -32.92 -57.74
CA LEU A 726 -38.62 -32.93 -56.99
C LEU A 726 -37.47 -33.49 -57.85
N ASP A 727 -37.70 -34.60 -58.55
CA ASP A 727 -36.68 -35.24 -59.40
C ASP A 727 -36.17 -34.32 -60.52
N ARG A 728 -37.07 -33.49 -61.08
CA ARG A 728 -36.72 -32.49 -62.10
C ARG A 728 -36.30 -31.13 -61.54
N LYS A 729 -36.12 -31.00 -60.22
CA LYS A 729 -35.77 -29.75 -59.51
C LYS A 729 -36.69 -28.59 -59.88
N HIS A 730 -37.99 -28.84 -59.79
CA HIS A 730 -39.00 -27.87 -60.18
C HIS A 730 -38.80 -26.53 -59.46
N ARG A 731 -38.82 -25.44 -60.23
CA ARG A 731 -38.63 -24.07 -59.76
C ARG A 731 -39.61 -23.14 -60.45
N LEU A 732 -40.07 -22.13 -59.71
CA LEU A 732 -41.01 -21.12 -60.17
C LEU A 732 -40.42 -19.71 -60.00
N PRO A 733 -40.51 -18.82 -61.00
CA PRO A 733 -40.08 -17.43 -60.83
C PRO A 733 -40.91 -16.73 -59.76
N VAL A 734 -40.24 -16.06 -58.82
CA VAL A 734 -40.89 -15.35 -57.71
C VAL A 734 -41.72 -14.19 -58.25
N GLY A 735 -43.02 -14.21 -57.95
CA GLY A 735 -43.93 -13.11 -58.27
C GLY A 735 -44.49 -13.03 -59.68
N GLU A 736 -44.07 -13.92 -60.58
CA GLU A 736 -44.52 -13.91 -61.98
C GLU A 736 -45.41 -15.11 -62.32
N THR A 737 -45.25 -16.25 -61.64
CA THR A 737 -45.97 -17.49 -62.00
C THR A 737 -46.72 -18.10 -60.82
N GLY A 738 -48.02 -18.32 -60.99
CA GLY A 738 -48.85 -19.15 -60.10
C GLY A 738 -49.08 -18.58 -58.70
N ILE A 739 -49.81 -19.34 -57.89
CA ILE A 739 -50.17 -18.97 -56.51
C ILE A 739 -48.93 -18.97 -55.61
N VAL A 740 -48.03 -19.94 -55.75
CA VAL A 740 -46.73 -19.99 -55.05
C VAL A 740 -45.84 -18.78 -55.36
N GLY A 741 -45.76 -18.34 -56.62
CA GLY A 741 -44.97 -17.16 -57.01
C GLY A 741 -45.50 -15.88 -56.37
N TYR A 742 -46.84 -15.70 -56.32
CA TYR A 742 -47.45 -14.56 -55.64
C TYR A 742 -47.11 -14.52 -54.14
N VAL A 743 -47.23 -15.66 -53.45
CA VAL A 743 -47.00 -15.75 -52.00
C VAL A 743 -45.54 -15.49 -51.64
N THR A 744 -44.61 -16.01 -52.44
CA THR A 744 -43.17 -15.80 -52.23
C THR A 744 -42.72 -14.36 -52.48
N LYS A 745 -43.42 -13.59 -53.33
CA LYS A 745 -43.16 -12.16 -53.56
C LYS A 745 -43.81 -11.25 -52.51
N THR A 746 -45.07 -11.51 -52.17
CA THR A 746 -45.87 -10.61 -51.31
C THR A 746 -45.77 -10.95 -49.83
N GLY A 747 -45.43 -12.19 -49.50
CA GLY A 747 -45.47 -12.70 -48.13
C GLY A 747 -46.87 -12.79 -47.55
N GLN A 748 -47.92 -12.76 -48.39
CA GLN A 748 -49.32 -12.85 -47.99
C GLN A 748 -49.90 -14.19 -48.45
N PRO A 749 -50.72 -14.86 -47.63
CA PRO A 749 -51.38 -16.10 -48.03
C PRO A 749 -52.33 -15.86 -49.21
N ARG A 750 -52.45 -16.84 -50.11
CA ARG A 750 -53.36 -16.79 -51.25
C ARG A 750 -54.11 -18.10 -51.38
N LEU A 751 -55.44 -18.01 -51.48
CA LEU A 751 -56.37 -19.13 -51.60
C LEU A 751 -57.15 -19.02 -52.92
N ALA A 752 -57.12 -20.08 -53.71
CA ALA A 752 -57.99 -20.29 -54.86
C ALA A 752 -59.01 -21.38 -54.53
N LEU A 753 -60.27 -20.96 -54.33
CA LEU A 753 -61.38 -21.84 -53.99
C LEU A 753 -61.84 -22.71 -55.17
N ASP A 754 -61.62 -22.26 -56.41
CA ASP A 754 -61.76 -23.09 -57.61
C ASP A 754 -60.70 -22.66 -58.63
N VAL A 755 -59.72 -23.53 -58.89
CA VAL A 755 -58.59 -23.21 -59.75
C VAL A 755 -58.96 -23.13 -61.25
N GLY A 756 -60.13 -23.65 -61.64
CA GLY A 756 -60.61 -23.56 -63.04
C GLY A 756 -61.17 -22.18 -63.40
N LEU A 757 -61.45 -21.32 -62.41
CA LEU A 757 -62.07 -20.00 -62.56
C LEU A 757 -61.13 -18.83 -62.17
N ASP A 758 -59.97 -19.10 -61.56
CA ASP A 758 -59.01 -18.07 -61.11
C ASP A 758 -57.98 -17.74 -62.22
N ALA A 759 -57.83 -16.45 -62.54
CA ALA A 759 -57.03 -15.94 -63.67
C ALA A 759 -55.51 -16.12 -63.53
N VAL A 760 -55.03 -16.60 -62.38
CA VAL A 760 -53.59 -16.74 -62.05
C VAL A 760 -53.17 -18.21 -61.89
N PHE A 761 -54.07 -19.17 -62.12
CA PHE A 761 -53.75 -20.59 -61.97
C PHE A 761 -52.83 -21.11 -63.08
N PHE A 762 -51.73 -21.75 -62.67
CA PHE A 762 -50.84 -22.49 -63.56
C PHE A 762 -51.26 -23.96 -63.54
N ASN A 763 -51.81 -24.48 -64.64
CA ASN A 763 -52.19 -25.88 -64.73
C ASN A 763 -50.93 -26.76 -64.80
N ASN A 764 -50.54 -27.32 -63.66
CA ASN A 764 -49.37 -28.18 -63.57
C ASN A 764 -49.72 -29.59 -64.09
N PRO A 765 -49.08 -30.08 -65.18
CA PRO A 765 -49.38 -31.40 -65.73
C PRO A 765 -49.14 -32.55 -64.74
N ASP A 766 -48.31 -32.34 -63.72
CA ASP A 766 -48.02 -33.34 -62.69
C ASP A 766 -49.10 -33.43 -61.60
N LEU A 767 -49.99 -32.44 -61.50
CA LEU A 767 -51.09 -32.38 -60.51
C LEU A 767 -52.44 -32.06 -61.20
N PRO A 768 -52.91 -32.90 -62.14
CA PRO A 768 -54.05 -32.59 -63.01
C PRO A 768 -55.40 -32.59 -62.28
N GLU A 769 -55.46 -33.15 -61.07
CA GLU A 769 -56.70 -33.28 -60.31
C GLU A 769 -56.96 -32.10 -59.36
N THR A 770 -56.06 -31.12 -59.30
CA THR A 770 -56.22 -29.95 -58.42
C THR A 770 -57.46 -29.15 -58.80
N ARG A 771 -58.34 -28.95 -57.81
CA ARG A 771 -59.58 -28.15 -57.92
C ARG A 771 -59.57 -26.95 -56.99
N SER A 772 -58.83 -26.98 -55.88
CA SER A 772 -58.56 -25.82 -55.03
C SER A 772 -57.12 -25.86 -54.51
N GLU A 773 -56.54 -24.69 -54.27
CA GLU A 773 -55.13 -24.52 -53.85
C GLU A 773 -55.01 -23.38 -52.85
N ILE A 774 -54.19 -23.58 -51.83
CA ILE A 774 -53.74 -22.53 -50.91
C ILE A 774 -52.22 -22.56 -50.81
N ALA A 775 -51.60 -21.40 -51.01
CA ALA A 775 -50.20 -21.21 -50.66
C ALA A 775 -50.08 -20.23 -49.48
N LEU A 776 -49.18 -20.57 -48.56
CA LEU A 776 -48.93 -19.87 -47.32
C LEU A 776 -47.45 -19.48 -47.23
N PRO A 777 -47.12 -18.25 -46.78
CA PRO A 777 -45.74 -17.80 -46.74
C PRO A 777 -44.97 -18.49 -45.62
N LEU A 778 -43.78 -18.99 -45.93
CA LEU A 778 -42.82 -19.42 -44.92
C LEU A 778 -41.93 -18.22 -44.57
N ARG A 779 -42.17 -17.58 -43.42
CA ARG A 779 -41.50 -16.34 -43.01
C ARG A 779 -41.24 -16.30 -41.51
N ILE A 780 -40.17 -15.62 -41.12
CA ILE A 780 -39.93 -15.19 -39.73
C ILE A 780 -39.61 -13.71 -39.74
N GLY A 781 -40.33 -12.95 -38.93
CA GLY A 781 -40.30 -11.49 -38.99
C GLY A 781 -40.68 -11.00 -40.39
N GLY A 782 -39.84 -10.13 -40.97
CA GLY A 782 -40.03 -9.61 -42.34
C GLY A 782 -39.35 -10.41 -43.46
N ASN A 783 -38.65 -11.52 -43.15
CA ASN A 783 -37.90 -12.28 -44.16
C ASN A 783 -38.69 -13.51 -44.63
N ILE A 784 -38.96 -13.59 -45.92
CA ILE A 784 -39.63 -14.72 -46.58
C ILE A 784 -38.56 -15.73 -46.99
N PHE A 785 -38.72 -16.98 -46.56
CA PHE A 785 -37.84 -18.10 -46.89
C PHE A 785 -38.42 -18.99 -47.98
N GLY A 786 -39.73 -18.93 -48.21
CA GLY A 786 -40.40 -19.86 -49.10
C GLY A 786 -41.93 -19.83 -49.01
N ALA A 787 -42.57 -20.90 -49.47
CA ALA A 787 -44.01 -21.09 -49.36
C ALA A 787 -44.37 -22.56 -49.08
N LEU A 788 -45.43 -22.76 -48.30
CA LEU A 788 -46.13 -24.03 -48.13
C LEU A 788 -47.32 -24.03 -49.08
N ASP A 789 -47.31 -24.93 -50.05
CA ASP A 789 -48.36 -25.14 -51.03
C ASP A 789 -49.21 -26.35 -50.64
N VAL A 790 -50.53 -26.21 -50.64
CA VAL A 790 -51.49 -27.27 -50.30
C VAL A 790 -52.61 -27.27 -51.33
N GLN A 791 -52.87 -28.43 -51.94
CA GLN A 791 -53.86 -28.58 -53.01
C GLN A 791 -54.85 -29.71 -52.72
N SER A 792 -56.07 -29.56 -53.22
CA SER A 792 -57.17 -30.51 -53.05
C SER A 792 -57.87 -30.82 -54.37
N ILE A 793 -58.36 -32.06 -54.50
CA ILE A 793 -59.19 -32.51 -55.63
C ILE A 793 -60.65 -32.04 -55.55
N LYS A 794 -61.05 -31.40 -54.46
CA LYS A 794 -62.40 -30.84 -54.28
C LYS A 794 -62.37 -29.33 -54.48
N SER A 795 -63.36 -28.76 -55.17
CA SER A 795 -63.57 -27.31 -55.15
C SER A 795 -64.02 -26.86 -53.76
N GLN A 796 -63.64 -25.65 -53.37
CA GLN A 796 -63.94 -25.02 -52.07
C GLN A 796 -63.56 -25.89 -50.85
N ALA A 797 -62.43 -26.61 -50.94
CA ALA A 797 -62.05 -27.59 -49.91
C ALA A 797 -61.57 -26.96 -48.58
N PHE A 798 -61.19 -25.68 -48.59
CA PHE A 798 -60.57 -25.02 -47.44
C PHE A 798 -61.58 -24.16 -46.68
N SER A 799 -61.91 -24.55 -45.44
CA SER A 799 -62.68 -23.73 -44.51
C SER A 799 -61.81 -22.65 -43.85
N GLN A 800 -62.43 -21.68 -43.18
CA GLN A 800 -61.66 -20.68 -42.42
C GLN A 800 -60.84 -21.29 -41.27
N GLU A 801 -61.30 -22.41 -40.73
CA GLU A 801 -60.55 -23.16 -39.71
C GLU A 801 -59.32 -23.83 -40.33
N ASP A 802 -59.45 -24.42 -41.52
CA ASP A 802 -58.32 -25.02 -42.25
C ASP A 802 -57.26 -23.97 -42.62
N VAL A 803 -57.68 -22.78 -43.06
CA VAL A 803 -56.76 -21.66 -43.35
C VAL A 803 -56.00 -21.25 -42.09
N SER A 804 -56.67 -21.15 -40.94
CA SER A 804 -56.04 -20.79 -39.67
C SER A 804 -55.05 -21.86 -39.18
N ILE A 805 -55.42 -23.14 -39.30
CA ILE A 805 -54.57 -24.27 -38.91
C ILE A 805 -53.34 -24.34 -39.83
N LEU A 806 -53.54 -24.31 -41.15
CA LEU A 806 -52.44 -24.37 -42.11
C LEU A 806 -51.51 -23.15 -41.99
N SER A 807 -52.04 -21.95 -41.69
CA SER A 807 -51.22 -20.75 -41.44
C SER A 807 -50.36 -20.91 -40.18
N THR A 808 -50.92 -21.46 -39.11
CA THR A 808 -50.18 -21.76 -37.87
C THR A 808 -49.09 -22.80 -38.15
N LEU A 809 -49.39 -23.83 -38.94
CA LEU A 809 -48.40 -24.82 -39.35
C LEU A 809 -47.30 -24.20 -40.21
N ALA A 810 -47.64 -23.32 -41.16
CA ALA A 810 -46.65 -22.61 -41.97
C ALA A 810 -45.69 -21.75 -41.11
N GLU A 811 -46.19 -21.10 -40.07
CA GLU A 811 -45.35 -20.39 -39.09
C GLU A 811 -44.42 -21.34 -38.32
N GLN A 812 -44.93 -22.47 -37.86
CA GLN A 812 -44.11 -23.48 -37.16
C GLN A 812 -43.04 -24.09 -38.07
N VAL A 813 -43.38 -24.37 -39.33
CA VAL A 813 -42.45 -24.86 -40.35
C VAL A 813 -41.37 -23.81 -40.63
N SER A 814 -41.73 -22.52 -40.64
CA SER A 814 -40.77 -21.42 -40.79
C SER A 814 -39.73 -21.41 -39.66
N VAL A 815 -40.19 -21.54 -38.40
CA VAL A 815 -39.32 -21.63 -37.21
C VAL A 815 -38.39 -22.85 -37.29
N ALA A 816 -38.91 -24.01 -37.68
CA ALA A 816 -38.12 -25.22 -37.89
C ALA A 816 -37.01 -25.02 -38.94
N ILE A 817 -37.32 -24.38 -40.06
CA ILE A 817 -36.36 -24.09 -41.13
C ILE A 817 -35.21 -23.20 -40.62
N GLN A 818 -35.54 -22.14 -39.87
CA GLN A 818 -34.54 -21.25 -39.28
C GLN A 818 -33.67 -21.95 -38.24
N ASN A 819 -34.29 -22.77 -37.38
CA ASN A 819 -33.56 -23.51 -36.35
C ASN A 819 -32.57 -24.52 -36.97
N ALA A 820 -33.02 -25.28 -37.98
CA ALA A 820 -32.16 -26.25 -38.67
C ALA A 820 -30.98 -25.55 -39.40
N ARG A 821 -31.23 -24.38 -40.00
CA ARG A 821 -30.18 -23.56 -40.63
C ARG A 821 -29.16 -23.02 -39.63
N SER A 822 -29.61 -22.40 -38.54
CA SER A 822 -28.70 -21.87 -37.50
C SER A 822 -27.90 -22.98 -36.80
N PHE A 823 -28.47 -24.18 -36.64
CA PHE A 823 -27.75 -25.32 -36.11
C PHE A 823 -26.61 -25.77 -37.03
N GLN A 824 -26.85 -25.81 -38.34
CA GLN A 824 -25.83 -26.17 -39.32
C GLN A 824 -24.70 -25.13 -39.37
N GLU A 825 -25.02 -23.83 -39.38
CA GLU A 825 -24.05 -22.74 -39.33
C GLU A 825 -23.15 -22.82 -38.07
N SER A 826 -23.73 -23.18 -36.93
CA SER A 826 -22.99 -23.38 -35.67
C SER A 826 -22.02 -24.57 -35.73
N GLN A 827 -22.43 -25.70 -36.33
CA GLN A 827 -21.53 -26.85 -36.51
C GLN A 827 -20.37 -26.53 -37.46
N GLU A 828 -20.64 -25.83 -38.56
CA GLU A 828 -19.59 -25.43 -39.51
C GLU A 828 -18.58 -24.47 -38.86
N ALA A 829 -19.04 -23.52 -38.04
CA ALA A 829 -18.17 -22.61 -37.29
C ALA A 829 -17.29 -23.36 -36.27
N LEU A 830 -17.83 -24.39 -35.60
CA LEU A 830 -17.08 -25.23 -34.66
C LEU A 830 -15.95 -25.99 -35.38
N LEU A 831 -16.25 -26.63 -36.51
CA LEU A 831 -15.25 -27.36 -37.30
C LEU A 831 -14.13 -26.42 -37.83
N GLN A 832 -14.48 -25.20 -38.22
CA GLN A 832 -13.48 -24.19 -38.62
C GLN A 832 -12.58 -23.77 -37.44
N ALA A 833 -13.16 -23.55 -36.26
CA ALA A 833 -12.41 -23.20 -35.06
C ALA A 833 -11.45 -24.33 -34.63
N GLU A 834 -11.91 -25.58 -34.70
CA GLU A 834 -11.08 -26.76 -34.42
C GLU A 834 -9.91 -26.87 -35.41
N ALA A 835 -10.15 -26.69 -36.71
CA ALA A 835 -9.10 -26.72 -37.74
C ALA A 835 -8.04 -25.63 -37.54
N ILE A 836 -8.46 -24.40 -37.21
CA ILE A 836 -7.54 -23.29 -36.91
C ILE A 836 -6.70 -23.59 -35.66
N SER A 837 -7.33 -24.14 -34.61
CA SER A 837 -6.61 -24.52 -33.39
C SER A 837 -5.55 -25.59 -33.64
N MET A 838 -5.83 -26.58 -34.50
CA MET A 838 -4.87 -27.62 -34.88
C MET A 838 -3.67 -27.02 -35.63
N GLN A 839 -3.94 -26.17 -36.64
CA GLN A 839 -2.90 -25.51 -37.43
C GLN A 839 -1.98 -24.63 -36.58
N LEU A 840 -2.54 -23.89 -35.61
CA LEU A 840 -1.74 -23.05 -34.72
C LEU A 840 -0.83 -23.87 -33.80
N SER A 841 -1.32 -25.00 -33.29
CA SER A 841 -0.55 -25.93 -32.45
C SER A 841 0.66 -26.48 -33.21
N GLU A 842 0.45 -26.97 -34.44
CA GLU A 842 1.51 -27.50 -35.29
C GLU A 842 2.61 -26.47 -35.60
N GLN A 843 2.22 -25.24 -35.97
CA GLN A 843 3.18 -24.17 -36.24
C GLN A 843 4.04 -23.81 -35.02
N GLN A 844 3.46 -23.81 -33.82
CA GLN A 844 4.18 -23.48 -32.60
C GLN A 844 5.19 -24.57 -32.23
N TRP A 845 4.80 -25.84 -32.33
CA TRP A 845 5.68 -26.98 -32.07
C TRP A 845 6.82 -27.08 -33.09
N SER A 846 6.54 -26.84 -34.38
CA SER A 846 7.57 -26.79 -35.42
C SER A 846 8.63 -25.71 -35.11
N LYS A 847 8.22 -24.47 -34.82
CA LYS A 847 9.16 -23.38 -34.46
C LYS A 847 9.95 -23.66 -33.18
N PHE A 848 9.34 -24.34 -32.22
CA PHE A 848 9.99 -24.69 -30.96
C PHE A 848 11.08 -25.74 -31.18
N LEU A 849 10.77 -26.81 -31.91
CA LEU A 849 11.70 -27.89 -32.22
C LEU A 849 12.85 -27.48 -33.17
N GLU A 850 12.64 -26.49 -34.04
CA GLU A 850 13.71 -25.89 -34.86
C GLU A 850 14.73 -25.11 -34.02
N ARG A 851 14.28 -24.47 -32.93
CA ARG A 851 15.11 -23.58 -32.10
C ARG A 851 15.75 -24.29 -30.91
N GLN A 852 15.14 -25.37 -30.43
CA GLN A 852 15.67 -26.19 -29.35
C GLN A 852 15.83 -27.63 -29.83
N THR A 853 17.06 -28.09 -29.96
CA THR A 853 17.37 -29.51 -30.17
C THR A 853 17.12 -30.28 -28.87
N ILE A 854 15.88 -30.73 -28.68
CA ILE A 854 15.54 -31.61 -27.57
C ILE A 854 15.94 -33.04 -27.95
N GLY A 855 16.94 -33.59 -27.26
CA GLY A 855 17.30 -35.00 -27.35
C GLY A 855 16.17 -35.88 -26.78
N GLY A 856 16.05 -37.11 -27.28
CA GLY A 856 15.15 -38.09 -26.67
C GLY A 856 15.72 -38.61 -25.34
N TYR A 857 14.92 -39.35 -24.59
CA TYR A 857 15.37 -40.07 -23.40
C TYR A 857 15.04 -41.55 -23.55
N GLN A 858 15.95 -42.42 -23.11
CA GLN A 858 15.79 -43.86 -23.11
C GLN A 858 16.05 -44.39 -21.71
N PHE A 859 15.16 -45.25 -21.22
CA PHE A 859 15.36 -46.02 -19.98
C PHE A 859 15.79 -47.44 -20.35
N ASP A 860 16.92 -47.90 -19.82
CA ASP A 860 17.49 -49.23 -20.11
C ASP A 860 17.15 -50.29 -19.04
N GLY A 861 16.26 -49.97 -18.11
CA GLY A 861 15.89 -50.83 -16.99
C GLY A 861 16.63 -50.51 -15.68
N VAL A 862 17.71 -49.70 -15.75
CA VAL A 862 18.47 -49.26 -14.57
C VAL A 862 18.54 -47.74 -14.49
N ASP A 863 18.84 -47.04 -15.60
CA ASP A 863 18.99 -45.59 -15.60
C ASP A 863 18.43 -44.92 -16.87
N THR A 864 18.14 -43.63 -16.81
CA THR A 864 17.62 -42.83 -17.93
C THR A 864 18.77 -42.09 -18.62
N LYS A 865 19.00 -42.40 -19.90
CA LYS A 865 20.06 -41.79 -20.73
C LYS A 865 19.47 -40.91 -21.81
N GLN A 866 20.10 -39.75 -22.04
CA GLN A 866 19.73 -38.86 -23.15
C GLN A 866 20.27 -39.43 -24.47
N ILE A 867 19.39 -39.56 -25.46
CA ILE A 867 19.71 -40.00 -26.81
C ILE A 867 19.67 -38.82 -27.78
N LYS A 868 20.61 -38.78 -28.73
CA LYS A 868 20.58 -37.76 -29.79
C LYS A 868 19.34 -37.96 -30.68
N PRO A 869 18.78 -36.88 -31.25
CA PRO A 869 17.66 -36.99 -32.17
C PRO A 869 18.03 -37.94 -33.32
N SER A 870 17.39 -39.12 -33.40
CA SER A 870 17.68 -40.06 -34.48
C SER A 870 16.95 -39.60 -35.74
N SER A 871 17.69 -39.07 -36.72
CA SER A 871 17.21 -38.85 -38.07
C SER A 871 17.07 -40.20 -38.78
N GLY A 872 15.85 -40.75 -38.80
CA GLY A 872 15.48 -41.83 -39.71
C GLY A 872 15.38 -43.22 -39.09
N ARG A 873 14.21 -43.83 -39.28
CA ARG A 873 13.84 -45.25 -39.21
C ARG A 873 14.90 -46.19 -38.62
N THR A 874 14.70 -46.62 -37.37
CA THR A 874 15.36 -47.80 -36.80
C THR A 874 14.37 -48.70 -36.07
N SER A 875 14.38 -49.97 -36.52
CA SER A 875 13.86 -51.22 -35.99
C SER A 875 12.39 -51.31 -35.53
N ALA A 876 11.64 -52.19 -36.20
CA ALA A 876 10.22 -52.48 -36.02
C ALA A 876 9.92 -53.53 -34.94
N GLN A 877 10.64 -53.53 -33.83
CA GLN A 877 10.36 -54.41 -32.69
C GLN A 877 10.07 -53.57 -31.44
N GLY A 878 8.78 -53.47 -31.10
CA GLY A 878 8.28 -52.71 -29.94
C GLY A 878 6.93 -52.01 -30.21
N LEU A 879 6.18 -51.75 -29.14
CA LEU A 879 4.94 -50.97 -29.18
C LEU A 879 5.30 -49.48 -29.30
N SER A 880 4.85 -48.84 -30.39
CA SER A 880 5.03 -47.41 -30.61
C SER A 880 3.70 -46.68 -30.42
N ILE A 881 3.68 -45.73 -29.49
CA ILE A 881 2.51 -44.90 -29.20
C ILE A 881 2.85 -43.45 -29.52
N PRO A 882 2.08 -42.75 -30.36
CA PRO A 882 2.34 -41.36 -30.68
C PRO A 882 2.04 -40.48 -29.45
N LEU A 883 2.86 -39.44 -29.24
CA LEU A 883 2.54 -38.36 -28.31
C LEU A 883 1.75 -37.32 -29.10
N GLU A 884 0.43 -37.26 -28.87
CA GLU A 884 -0.47 -36.39 -29.61
C GLU A 884 -1.09 -35.33 -28.70
N LEU A 885 -1.10 -34.09 -29.18
CA LEU A 885 -1.76 -32.97 -28.52
C LEU A 885 -2.76 -32.37 -29.51
N ARG A 886 -4.06 -32.49 -29.20
CA ARG A 886 -5.15 -31.93 -30.03
C ARG A 886 -5.02 -32.33 -31.51
N GLY A 887 -4.71 -33.59 -31.80
CA GLY A 887 -4.56 -34.12 -33.16
C GLY A 887 -3.22 -33.85 -33.84
N THR A 888 -2.30 -33.12 -33.20
CA THR A 888 -0.94 -32.91 -33.70
C THR A 888 0.05 -33.86 -33.02
N ARG A 889 0.82 -34.63 -33.79
CA ARG A 889 1.86 -35.51 -33.26
C ARG A 889 3.13 -34.71 -32.94
N ILE A 890 3.49 -34.66 -31.66
CA ILE A 890 4.66 -33.92 -31.16
C ILE A 890 5.83 -34.84 -30.80
N GLY A 891 5.60 -36.16 -30.75
CA GLY A 891 6.63 -37.14 -30.43
C GLY A 891 6.16 -38.59 -30.54
N THR A 892 6.97 -39.51 -30.04
CA THR A 892 6.63 -40.95 -29.99
C THR A 892 7.21 -41.58 -28.74
N LEU A 893 6.38 -42.31 -28.00
CA LEU A 893 6.80 -43.22 -26.94
C LEU A 893 7.02 -44.60 -27.55
N LYS A 894 8.24 -45.15 -27.39
CA LYS A 894 8.56 -46.51 -27.85
C LYS A 894 8.78 -47.41 -26.64
N LEU A 895 8.10 -48.55 -26.63
CA LEU A 895 8.25 -49.60 -25.63
C LEU A 895 8.81 -50.83 -26.33
N ASN A 896 10.02 -51.24 -25.94
CA ASN A 896 10.67 -52.41 -26.51
C ASN A 896 10.73 -53.51 -25.45
N ASP A 897 10.56 -54.75 -25.88
CA ASP A 897 10.71 -55.94 -25.05
C ASP A 897 11.88 -56.79 -25.56
N PRO A 898 12.67 -57.45 -24.68
CA PRO A 898 13.69 -58.41 -25.09
C PRO A 898 13.13 -59.61 -25.88
N ASP A 899 11.87 -60.01 -25.65
CA ASP A 899 11.19 -61.04 -26.44
C ASP A 899 10.53 -60.40 -27.68
N PRO A 900 11.04 -60.67 -28.90
CA PRO A 900 10.49 -60.12 -30.13
C PRO A 900 9.08 -60.63 -30.46
N ASN A 901 8.58 -61.66 -29.77
CA ASN A 901 7.24 -62.23 -29.96
C ASN A 901 6.24 -61.81 -28.86
N ARG A 902 6.60 -60.89 -27.95
CA ARG A 902 5.68 -60.42 -26.91
C ARG A 902 4.41 -59.81 -27.52
N ILE A 903 3.26 -60.31 -27.06
CA ILE A 903 1.94 -59.75 -27.38
C ILE A 903 1.54 -58.81 -26.24
N TRP A 904 1.34 -57.53 -26.54
CA TRP A 904 0.88 -56.53 -25.59
C TRP A 904 -0.61 -56.69 -25.33
N THR A 905 -1.01 -56.64 -24.06
CA THR A 905 -2.42 -56.72 -23.67
C THR A 905 -3.13 -55.38 -23.90
N GLU A 906 -4.45 -55.39 -24.04
CA GLU A 906 -5.26 -54.17 -24.17
C GLU A 906 -5.09 -53.23 -22.97
N GLU A 907 -4.93 -53.77 -21.75
CA GLU A 907 -4.65 -52.96 -20.55
C GLU A 907 -3.29 -52.27 -20.60
N GLU A 908 -2.25 -52.96 -21.10
CA GLU A 908 -0.91 -52.39 -21.26
C GLU A 908 -0.88 -51.31 -22.35
N ILE A 909 -1.58 -51.54 -23.46
CA ILE A 909 -1.73 -50.55 -24.54
C ILE A 909 -2.50 -49.33 -24.02
N ALA A 910 -3.58 -49.53 -23.26
CA ALA A 910 -4.36 -48.45 -22.65
C ALA A 910 -3.55 -47.64 -21.64
N LEU A 911 -2.76 -48.30 -20.79
CA LEU A 911 -1.88 -47.63 -19.83
C LEU A 911 -0.80 -46.82 -20.55
N ALA A 912 -0.17 -47.40 -21.56
CA ALA A 912 0.87 -46.73 -22.32
C ALA A 912 0.31 -45.56 -23.14
N ARG A 913 -0.93 -45.66 -23.65
CA ARG A 913 -1.65 -44.56 -24.30
C ARG A 913 -2.02 -43.44 -23.31
N ALA A 914 -2.59 -43.77 -22.15
CA ALA A 914 -2.90 -42.79 -21.12
C ALA A 914 -1.64 -42.07 -20.61
N THR A 915 -0.52 -42.79 -20.53
CA THR A 915 0.79 -42.23 -20.18
C THR A 915 1.31 -41.31 -21.29
N ALA A 916 1.18 -41.72 -22.55
CA ALA A 916 1.53 -40.90 -23.71
C ALA A 916 0.72 -39.58 -23.75
N ASP A 917 -0.59 -39.63 -23.49
CA ASP A 917 -1.47 -38.46 -23.48
C ASP A 917 -1.11 -37.49 -22.35
N ARG A 918 -0.92 -38.01 -21.12
CA ARG A 918 -0.48 -37.18 -19.98
C ARG A 918 0.91 -36.59 -20.20
N THR A 919 1.79 -37.35 -20.84
CA THR A 919 3.15 -36.89 -21.18
C THR A 919 3.08 -35.78 -22.23
N ALA A 920 2.29 -35.94 -23.30
CA ALA A 920 2.11 -34.89 -24.31
C ALA A 920 1.61 -33.58 -23.70
N LEU A 921 0.63 -33.65 -22.77
CA LEU A 921 0.13 -32.48 -22.05
C LEU A 921 1.19 -31.85 -21.13
N ALA A 922 1.97 -32.66 -20.41
CA ALA A 922 3.03 -32.17 -19.54
C ALA A 922 4.16 -31.48 -20.32
N ILE A 923 4.54 -32.02 -21.48
CA ILE A 923 5.53 -31.41 -22.37
C ILE A 923 5.00 -30.07 -22.92
N GLU A 924 3.71 -29.97 -23.28
CA GLU A 924 3.10 -28.69 -23.68
C GLU A 924 3.14 -27.65 -22.55
N ASN A 925 2.79 -28.04 -21.32
CA ASN A 925 2.87 -27.14 -20.17
C ASN A 925 4.31 -26.68 -19.89
N ALA A 926 5.28 -27.59 -20.02
CA ALA A 926 6.70 -27.25 -19.85
C ALA A 926 7.19 -26.30 -20.95
N ARG A 927 6.79 -26.52 -22.21
CA ARG A 927 7.07 -25.61 -23.34
C ARG A 927 6.50 -24.22 -23.07
N LEU A 928 5.23 -24.13 -22.65
CA LEU A 928 4.57 -22.86 -22.33
C LEU A 928 5.27 -22.12 -21.19
N LEU A 929 5.72 -22.84 -20.15
CA LEU A 929 6.48 -22.25 -19.05
C LEU A 929 7.83 -21.70 -19.52
N LEU A 930 8.55 -22.43 -20.37
CA LEU A 930 9.82 -21.98 -20.95
C LEU A 930 9.63 -20.74 -21.84
N ASP A 931 8.59 -20.72 -22.68
CA ASP A 931 8.24 -19.56 -23.51
C ASP A 931 7.83 -18.35 -22.66
N ALA A 932 7.16 -18.57 -21.53
CA ALA A 932 6.79 -17.52 -20.59
C ALA A 932 8.02 -16.97 -19.85
N GLN A 933 8.92 -17.84 -19.37
CA GLN A 933 10.17 -17.44 -18.74
C GLN A 933 11.05 -16.64 -19.71
N LYS A 934 11.20 -17.11 -20.96
CA LYS A 934 11.98 -16.40 -21.98
C LYS A 934 11.40 -15.03 -22.31
N ARG A 935 10.07 -14.91 -22.37
CA ARG A 935 9.38 -13.61 -22.50
C ARG A 935 9.65 -12.72 -21.28
N ALA A 936 9.53 -13.26 -20.06
CA ALA A 936 9.79 -12.51 -18.84
C ALA A 936 11.25 -12.02 -18.75
N THR A 937 12.23 -12.84 -19.11
CA THR A 937 13.65 -12.42 -19.16
C THR A 937 13.84 -11.33 -20.20
N LYS A 938 13.24 -11.46 -21.39
CA LYS A 938 13.30 -10.42 -22.43
C LYS A 938 12.72 -9.09 -21.95
N GLU A 939 11.52 -9.10 -21.37
CA GLU A 939 10.87 -7.89 -20.82
C GLU A 939 11.67 -7.28 -19.68
N ARG A 940 12.25 -8.10 -18.79
CA ARG A 940 13.14 -7.64 -17.72
C ARG A 940 14.38 -6.94 -18.29
N THR A 941 15.06 -7.52 -19.26
CA THR A 941 16.22 -6.90 -19.91
C THR A 941 15.83 -5.58 -20.58
N ILE A 942 14.70 -5.53 -21.30
CA ILE A 942 14.19 -4.28 -21.90
C ILE A 942 13.90 -3.23 -20.81
N GLY A 943 13.30 -3.62 -19.69
CA GLY A 943 13.00 -2.73 -18.57
C GLY A 943 14.26 -2.20 -17.88
N GLU A 944 15.28 -3.04 -17.66
CA GLU A 944 16.57 -2.65 -17.07
C GLU A 944 17.32 -1.64 -17.99
N ILE A 945 17.34 -1.90 -19.30
CA ILE A 945 17.91 -0.96 -20.30
C ILE A 945 17.13 0.36 -20.30
N SER A 946 15.79 0.30 -20.32
CA SER A 946 14.94 1.50 -20.34
C SER A 946 15.07 2.33 -19.07
N SER A 947 15.25 1.70 -17.91
CA SER A 947 15.47 2.37 -16.62
C SER A 947 16.81 3.11 -16.59
N LYS A 948 17.90 2.47 -17.06
CA LYS A 948 19.22 3.12 -17.20
C LYS A 948 19.19 4.29 -18.18
N ILE A 949 18.47 4.15 -19.30
CA ILE A 949 18.29 5.25 -20.25
C ILE A 949 17.48 6.39 -19.61
N GLY A 950 16.40 6.06 -18.90
CA GLY A 950 15.49 7.04 -18.29
C GLY A 950 16.06 7.82 -17.10
N SER A 951 17.15 7.37 -16.47
CA SER A 951 17.82 8.10 -15.39
C SER A 951 18.84 9.14 -15.87
N LEU A 952 19.17 9.14 -17.16
CA LEU A 952 20.11 10.08 -17.77
C LEU A 952 19.36 11.32 -18.29
N VAL A 953 19.91 12.50 -18.02
CA VAL A 953 19.29 13.79 -18.38
C VAL A 953 19.89 14.38 -19.66
N ASN A 954 21.07 13.92 -20.07
CA ASN A 954 21.80 14.43 -21.23
C ASN A 954 21.60 13.53 -22.46
N LEU A 955 21.21 14.13 -23.59
CA LEU A 955 20.98 13.43 -24.87
C LEU A 955 22.19 12.62 -25.34
N ASP A 956 23.41 13.14 -25.20
CA ASP A 956 24.63 12.45 -25.62
C ASP A 956 24.85 11.19 -24.78
N ASN A 957 24.65 11.29 -23.46
CA ASN A 957 24.75 10.15 -22.54
C ASN A 957 23.66 9.12 -22.81
N ILE A 958 22.42 9.56 -23.10
CA ILE A 958 21.32 8.67 -23.49
C ILE A 958 21.70 7.85 -24.72
N VAL A 959 22.20 8.51 -25.78
CA VAL A 959 22.58 7.84 -27.03
C VAL A 959 23.74 6.89 -26.80
N GLN A 960 24.79 7.34 -26.09
CA GLN A 960 25.96 6.52 -25.80
C GLN A 960 25.59 5.27 -24.98
N THR A 961 24.89 5.44 -23.86
CA THR A 961 24.47 4.32 -23.01
C THR A 961 23.50 3.39 -23.76
N THR A 962 22.63 3.91 -24.63
CA THR A 962 21.76 3.07 -25.46
C THR A 962 22.57 2.15 -26.38
N ILE A 963 23.61 2.68 -27.02
CA ILE A 963 24.50 1.88 -27.90
C ILE A 963 25.28 0.85 -27.08
N GLU A 964 25.84 1.25 -25.94
CA GLU A 964 26.61 0.35 -25.05
C GLU A 964 25.76 -0.81 -24.50
N GLU A 965 24.57 -0.52 -23.98
CA GLU A 965 23.67 -1.53 -23.40
C GLU A 965 23.12 -2.47 -24.49
N LEU A 966 22.77 -1.94 -25.66
CA LEU A 966 22.35 -2.78 -26.79
C LEU A 966 23.50 -3.64 -27.32
N GLY A 967 24.72 -3.10 -27.38
CA GLY A 967 25.91 -3.84 -27.81
C GLY A 967 26.28 -4.98 -26.85
N ASN A 968 26.16 -4.75 -25.54
CA ASN A 968 26.34 -5.77 -24.52
C ASN A 968 25.25 -6.85 -24.57
N THR A 969 24.02 -6.46 -24.90
CA THR A 969 22.86 -7.39 -24.96
C THR A 969 22.83 -8.20 -26.26
N LEU A 970 23.41 -7.69 -27.34
CA LEU A 970 23.43 -8.32 -28.67
C LEU A 970 24.88 -8.54 -29.15
N PRO A 971 25.59 -9.55 -28.62
CA PRO A 971 27.00 -9.79 -28.91
C PRO A 971 27.26 -9.96 -30.42
N GLY A 972 28.23 -9.23 -30.95
CA GLY A 972 28.62 -9.31 -32.37
C GLY A 972 27.77 -8.46 -33.33
N THR A 973 26.93 -7.57 -32.83
CA THR A 973 26.09 -6.67 -33.65
C THR A 973 26.69 -5.26 -33.66
N GLU A 974 26.82 -4.66 -34.83
CA GLU A 974 27.19 -3.24 -34.98
C GLU A 974 25.95 -2.37 -34.80
N ILE A 975 26.00 -1.38 -33.89
CA ILE A 975 24.84 -0.56 -33.50
C ILE A 975 25.21 0.91 -33.65
N ALA A 976 24.43 1.64 -34.44
CA ALA A 976 24.58 3.07 -34.66
C ALA A 976 23.23 3.79 -34.57
N ILE A 977 23.21 4.97 -33.95
CA ILE A 977 22.05 5.86 -33.90
C ILE A 977 22.38 7.10 -34.74
N GLN A 978 21.56 7.42 -35.73
CA GLN A 978 21.73 8.59 -36.59
C GLN A 978 20.52 9.52 -36.48
N PHE A 979 20.76 10.81 -36.29
CA PHE A 979 19.72 11.84 -36.31
C PHE A 979 19.61 12.43 -37.72
N THR A 980 18.42 12.35 -38.31
CA THR A 980 18.14 12.97 -39.61
C THR A 980 17.32 14.24 -39.39
N PRO A 981 17.76 15.43 -39.85
CA PRO A 981 16.90 16.61 -39.81
C PRO A 981 15.70 16.39 -40.74
N GLN A 982 14.48 16.56 -40.21
CA GLN A 982 13.27 16.53 -41.03
C GLN A 982 13.35 17.62 -42.10
N ASN A 983 13.26 17.20 -43.35
CA ASN A 983 13.14 18.11 -44.49
C ASN A 983 11.74 18.74 -44.46
N PRO A 984 11.55 20.07 -44.60
CA PRO A 984 10.24 20.73 -44.43
C PRO A 984 9.19 20.46 -45.51
N GLU A 985 9.41 19.52 -46.43
CA GLU A 985 8.47 19.21 -47.52
C GLU A 985 8.24 17.70 -47.63
N GLN A 986 7.35 17.15 -46.78
CA GLN A 986 6.61 15.91 -47.02
C GLN A 986 5.25 15.95 -46.33
#